data_AF-A0AA39H5P0-F1
#
_entry.id   AF-A0AA39H5P0-F1
#
_cell.length_a   1.000
_cell.length_b   1.000
_cell.length_c   1.000
_cell.angle_alpha   90.00
_cell.angle_beta   90.00
_cell.angle_gamma   90.00
#
_symmetry.space_group_name_H-M   'P 1'
#
loop_
_entity.id
_entity.type
_entity.pdbx_description
1 polymer ?
#
loop_
_entity_poly.entity_id
_entity_poly.type
_entity_poly.pdbx_seq_one_letter_code
_entity_poly.pdbx_strand_id
1 'polypeptide(L)'
;MLARCSVFLLAFLALTWAAEQPTAGQDAAASNDEQPKEIDLANFKVDASKMPNKTRLIEYEYLYKSHTMLYENSVYSKHKVDVAIEAKFKFETIHHDPRGRVLARYELTECVSGPCDSDTPAFYLDYIQGGNNLKGLYVKLNSPDQKVNWNVVMAIIYGVYSPAVSGAGDRQNVNTPFGLCSFTFGRPQDKRFTRKIDNCHIGGERNQSLVDGTIVHSYKQDVLYIQNTKHDADIVLTEIKEKFEIRSPLHKGYTMFVDARTDLEMMNRTRKYILRHCPYGTLTGECATDIFGATFLGSDWREIKKNINMGLSVPSNFEKTVAVYRDHLYEMGDSETCDKHSKFFGNMVKAAVEASEVELEAALHKPENDIIMTPLAQVLASVGSVEALNVGKKVLTTEAPDVLVAFVRALAFTTRVSDAFNKIVVDWRKEVCTAGENKELCDELSFTVATLLRRKCELTTSNLNACNKGKDQLVNEFVDELIACKDDDCAAQSMKILVNLPLEQSFNYALSHVCNPIHNAKSSEAALKLLSLRNPEKHDSALIKKLVKIFRNVCQRESTRTESLLALDILLNSVPLHQTIGTYLLRSESTHPVDQEKWAYFYDAINATRFRTEKVDDYWRLLRNFRVFRPNWAQRSLIATSNARSTKATHVGPLTVFFDSREEFESGGLFKRSEFDVDMLFGLNRLTHLFELNLDSTGLAASLGDSETDGSNGEEQELSASAQLTLLNHRSPDRVFFNGYSDLMSAVWGADGHTAKLHEDNIVFRHFTNSLPLISGVALKWNMMGAASMKIFGSMEVSLWNRDSNTDVFTNVSIAIDNSFELFNGKGSLGRSASSFGVVGSVNINTKAEFLAEPYVNCITTSRGATQILRTYYYKNGANPGMKFTREMLVPGSTFAGSAKKTQSCRHFYLKEIEF
;
A
#
# COMPACT_ATOMS: atom_id res chain seq x y z
N MET A 1 21.31 27.64 -23.06
CA MET A 1 20.21 27.86 -24.03
C MET A 1 18.99 28.35 -23.26
N LEU A 2 19.01 29.64 -22.96
CA LEU A 2 17.98 30.41 -22.26
C LEU A 2 17.21 31.26 -23.29
N ALA A 3 15.95 31.51 -22.97
CA ALA A 3 15.14 32.67 -23.34
C ALA A 3 14.31 32.66 -24.65
N ARG A 4 13.14 33.31 -24.50
CA ARG A 4 12.16 33.82 -25.48
C ARG A 4 10.98 32.88 -25.78
N CYS A 5 9.72 33.21 -25.54
CA CYS A 5 9.07 34.48 -25.27
C CYS A 5 7.77 34.26 -24.48
N SER A 6 7.66 34.94 -23.35
CA SER A 6 6.40 35.42 -22.78
C SER A 6 6.38 36.94 -23.01
N VAL A 7 5.56 37.40 -23.94
CA VAL A 7 5.10 38.80 -24.02
C VAL A 7 3.65 38.78 -24.53
N PHE A 8 2.84 39.64 -23.93
CA PHE A 8 1.43 39.95 -24.21
C PHE A 8 0.36 39.25 -23.36
N LEU A 9 0.35 39.65 -22.08
CA LEU A 9 -0.87 39.94 -21.34
C LEU A 9 -1.09 41.48 -21.41
N LEU A 10 -2.37 41.92 -21.43
CA LEU A 10 -2.87 43.30 -21.24
C LEU A 10 -2.98 44.23 -22.47
N ALA A 11 -4.01 43.99 -23.27
CA ALA A 11 -4.91 45.03 -23.79
C ALA A 11 -6.25 44.36 -24.13
N PHE A 12 -7.36 45.06 -23.97
CA PHE A 12 -8.76 44.60 -24.11
C PHE A 12 -9.45 44.14 -22.82
N LEU A 13 -9.54 45.08 -21.88
CA LEU A 13 -10.76 45.29 -21.10
C LEU A 13 -11.30 46.69 -21.41
N ALA A 14 -12.62 46.74 -21.64
CA ALA A 14 -13.52 47.89 -21.53
C ALA A 14 -13.82 48.76 -22.79
N LEU A 15 -15.15 48.87 -23.01
CA LEU A 15 -15.92 49.97 -23.61
C LEU A 15 -16.18 49.95 -25.13
N THR A 16 -17.44 49.63 -25.50
CA THR A 16 -18.46 50.48 -26.19
C THR A 16 -19.43 49.55 -26.95
N TRP A 17 -20.69 49.38 -26.54
CA TRP A 17 -21.88 50.21 -26.80
C TRP A 17 -22.23 50.46 -28.28
N ALA A 18 -23.44 49.97 -28.61
CA ALA A 18 -24.44 50.48 -29.57
C ALA A 18 -24.32 50.18 -31.08
N ALA A 19 -25.37 49.46 -31.52
CA ALA A 19 -26.21 49.69 -32.69
C ALA A 19 -25.60 49.54 -34.10
N GLU A 20 -26.12 48.59 -34.88
CA GLU A 20 -26.94 48.92 -36.05
C GLU A 20 -27.72 47.71 -36.58
N GLN A 21 -28.89 48.03 -37.14
CA GLN A 21 -29.99 47.16 -37.58
C GLN A 21 -29.64 46.31 -38.80
N PRO A 22 -30.41 45.25 -39.09
CA PRO A 22 -30.72 44.86 -40.45
C PRO A 22 -32.10 45.39 -40.85
N THR A 23 -32.11 45.94 -42.05
CA THR A 23 -33.16 46.65 -42.76
C THR A 23 -34.31 45.74 -43.22
N ALA A 24 -35.49 46.35 -43.38
CA ALA A 24 -36.64 45.79 -44.06
C ALA A 24 -36.41 45.75 -45.58
N GLY A 25 -36.82 44.65 -46.21
CA GLY A 25 -37.02 44.50 -47.65
C GLY A 25 -38.23 43.61 -47.88
N GLN A 26 -39.30 44.19 -48.43
CA GLN A 26 -40.54 43.54 -48.85
C GLN A 26 -40.31 42.67 -50.08
N ASP A 27 -40.95 41.51 -50.17
CA ASP A 27 -41.86 41.16 -51.27
C ASP A 27 -42.60 39.82 -51.02
N ALA A 28 -43.76 39.73 -51.67
CA ALA A 28 -44.94 38.94 -51.36
C ALA A 28 -44.89 37.43 -51.68
N ALA A 29 -45.62 36.62 -50.89
CA ALA A 29 -46.84 35.92 -51.34
C ALA A 29 -47.39 35.01 -50.22
N ALA A 30 -48.71 35.05 -50.04
CA ALA A 30 -49.46 34.37 -49.00
C ALA A 30 -49.70 32.88 -49.30
N SER A 31 -49.58 32.03 -48.27
CA SER A 31 -50.42 30.83 -48.11
C SER A 31 -50.65 30.55 -46.62
N ASN A 32 -51.91 30.55 -46.22
CA ASN A 32 -52.40 30.27 -44.87
C ASN A 32 -51.92 28.89 -44.39
N ASP A 33 -51.23 28.86 -43.25
CA ASP A 33 -51.28 27.72 -42.31
C ASP A 33 -51.26 28.29 -40.88
N GLU A 34 -52.22 27.84 -40.08
CA GLU A 34 -52.46 28.29 -38.71
C GLU A 34 -51.22 28.12 -37.83
N GLN A 35 -50.82 29.17 -37.10
CA GLN A 35 -49.87 29.04 -36.00
C GLN A 35 -50.42 28.06 -34.95
N PRO A 36 -49.61 27.12 -34.43
CA PRO A 36 -50.05 26.27 -33.33
C PRO A 36 -50.32 27.14 -32.12
N LYS A 37 -51.54 27.04 -31.57
CA LYS A 37 -51.92 27.70 -30.32
C LYS A 37 -50.92 27.33 -29.22
N GLU A 38 -50.33 28.34 -28.63
CA GLU A 38 -49.48 28.22 -27.44
C GLU A 38 -50.32 27.61 -26.30
N ILE A 39 -49.92 26.43 -25.82
CA ILE A 39 -50.59 25.77 -24.71
C ILE A 39 -50.05 26.38 -23.41
N ASP A 40 -50.88 27.17 -22.74
CA ASP A 40 -50.59 27.71 -21.42
C ASP A 40 -50.66 26.59 -20.36
N LEU A 41 -49.48 26.07 -19.99
CA LEU A 41 -49.31 24.97 -19.04
C LEU A 41 -49.67 25.34 -17.59
N ALA A 42 -49.83 26.63 -17.26
CA ALA A 42 -50.11 27.07 -15.88
C ALA A 42 -51.55 26.80 -15.43
N ASN A 43 -52.49 26.58 -16.37
CA ASN A 43 -53.90 26.35 -16.07
C ASN A 43 -54.41 24.92 -16.38
N PHE A 44 -53.52 23.98 -16.69
CA PHE A 44 -53.89 22.58 -16.93
C PHE A 44 -54.09 21.82 -15.59
N LYS A 45 -55.08 22.23 -14.79
CA LYS A 45 -55.58 21.40 -13.68
C LYS A 45 -56.37 20.23 -14.27
N VAL A 46 -55.68 19.12 -14.52
CA VAL A 46 -56.35 17.90 -14.96
C VAL A 46 -57.16 17.31 -13.81
N ASP A 47 -58.47 17.32 -13.97
CA ASP A 47 -59.42 16.72 -13.05
C ASP A 47 -59.25 15.18 -13.07
N ALA A 48 -58.75 14.60 -11.98
CA ALA A 48 -58.46 13.16 -11.86
C ALA A 48 -59.70 12.28 -12.11
N SER A 49 -60.91 12.84 -11.91
CA SER A 49 -62.19 12.18 -12.13
C SER A 49 -62.59 12.03 -13.60
N LYS A 50 -61.93 12.72 -14.54
CA LYS A 50 -62.24 12.73 -15.98
C LYS A 50 -61.22 12.00 -16.85
N MET A 51 -60.19 11.39 -16.25
CA MET A 51 -59.17 10.67 -17.00
C MET A 51 -59.66 9.25 -17.40
N PRO A 52 -59.33 8.77 -18.61
CA PRO A 52 -59.69 7.41 -19.00
C PRO A 52 -59.01 6.37 -18.09
N ASN A 53 -59.81 5.43 -17.57
CA ASN A 53 -59.35 4.32 -16.72
C ASN A 53 -58.32 3.43 -17.41
N LYS A 54 -58.25 3.45 -18.75
CA LYS A 54 -57.25 2.72 -19.52
C LYS A 54 -56.05 3.62 -19.83
N THR A 55 -54.84 3.11 -19.59
CA THR A 55 -53.57 3.70 -20.02
C THR A 55 -52.89 2.87 -21.08
N ARG A 56 -52.10 3.56 -21.91
CA ARG A 56 -51.22 2.94 -22.89
C ARG A 56 -49.95 2.48 -22.18
N LEU A 57 -49.73 1.17 -22.13
CA LEU A 57 -48.45 0.58 -21.78
C LEU A 57 -47.67 0.25 -23.05
N ILE A 58 -46.36 0.50 -22.99
CA ILE A 58 -45.42 -0.01 -23.98
C ILE A 58 -44.59 -1.08 -23.31
N GLU A 59 -44.55 -2.23 -23.96
CA GLU A 59 -43.86 -3.42 -23.51
C GLU A 59 -42.79 -3.75 -24.55
N TYR A 60 -41.56 -3.92 -24.06
CA TYR A 60 -40.40 -4.24 -24.87
C TYR A 60 -39.84 -5.58 -24.43
N GLU A 61 -39.55 -6.44 -25.38
CA GLU A 61 -38.84 -7.69 -25.18
C GLU A 61 -37.43 -7.53 -25.73
N TYR A 62 -36.43 -7.85 -24.91
CA TYR A 62 -35.03 -7.78 -25.27
C TYR A 62 -34.35 -9.14 -25.09
N LEU A 63 -33.41 -9.42 -25.98
CA LEU A 63 -32.46 -10.50 -25.86
C LEU A 63 -31.17 -9.95 -25.24
N TYR A 64 -30.77 -10.55 -24.14
CA TYR A 64 -29.56 -10.28 -23.39
C TYR A 64 -28.53 -11.37 -23.70
N LYS A 65 -27.37 -10.98 -24.24
CA LYS A 65 -26.22 -11.87 -24.42
C LYS A 65 -25.04 -11.28 -23.68
N SER A 66 -24.45 -12.02 -22.76
CA SER A 66 -23.22 -11.61 -22.09
C SER A 66 -22.15 -12.67 -22.13
N HIS A 67 -20.90 -12.21 -22.11
CA HIS A 67 -19.71 -13.03 -22.19
C HIS A 67 -18.65 -12.46 -21.25
N THR A 68 -18.22 -13.26 -20.25
CA THR A 68 -17.20 -12.86 -19.28
C THR A 68 -15.99 -13.78 -19.38
N MET A 69 -14.81 -13.18 -19.54
CA MET A 69 -13.54 -13.88 -19.61
C MET A 69 -12.62 -13.46 -18.47
N LEU A 70 -12.01 -14.43 -17.79
CA LEU A 70 -10.86 -14.22 -16.90
C LEU A 70 -9.62 -14.86 -17.50
N TYR A 71 -8.55 -14.09 -17.65
CA TYR A 71 -7.28 -14.60 -18.20
C TYR A 71 -6.06 -13.80 -17.74
N GLU A 72 -4.88 -14.39 -17.92
CA GLU A 72 -3.59 -13.75 -17.72
C GLU A 72 -2.92 -13.43 -19.07
N ASN A 73 -2.07 -12.39 -19.12
CA ASN A 73 -1.51 -11.85 -20.36
C ASN A 73 -0.81 -12.91 -21.26
N SER A 74 -1.23 -12.91 -22.53
CA SER A 74 -0.75 -13.46 -23.82
C SER A 74 -0.03 -14.82 -23.95
N VAL A 75 0.63 -15.37 -22.94
CA VAL A 75 1.15 -16.77 -23.04
C VAL A 75 0.03 -17.78 -22.76
N TYR A 76 -1.00 -17.38 -22.01
CA TYR A 76 -2.09 -18.26 -21.56
C TYR A 76 -3.47 -17.77 -22.02
N SER A 77 -3.59 -16.93 -23.05
CA SER A 77 -4.89 -16.44 -23.53
C SER A 77 -5.87 -17.55 -23.95
N LYS A 78 -5.34 -18.73 -24.31
CA LYS A 78 -6.13 -19.94 -24.61
C LYS A 78 -6.72 -20.59 -23.35
N HIS A 79 -6.12 -20.35 -22.19
CA HIS A 79 -6.46 -20.94 -20.90
C HIS A 79 -7.18 -19.88 -20.06
N LYS A 80 -8.50 -19.83 -20.19
CA LYS A 80 -9.33 -18.78 -19.60
C LYS A 80 -10.55 -19.38 -18.91
N VAL A 81 -11.06 -18.66 -17.92
CA VAL A 81 -12.44 -18.88 -17.46
C VAL A 81 -13.35 -18.14 -18.42
N ASP A 82 -14.40 -18.80 -18.86
CA ASP A 82 -15.30 -18.30 -19.90
C ASP A 82 -16.74 -18.63 -19.47
N VAL A 83 -17.50 -17.58 -19.15
CA VAL A 83 -18.90 -17.67 -18.72
C VAL A 83 -19.75 -16.85 -19.67
N ALA A 84 -20.66 -17.53 -20.36
CA ALA A 84 -21.65 -16.90 -21.24
C ALA A 84 -23.04 -17.02 -20.62
N ILE A 85 -23.85 -15.98 -20.74
CA ILE A 85 -25.25 -15.95 -20.34
C ILE A 85 -26.08 -15.45 -21.52
N GLU A 86 -27.16 -16.16 -21.83
CA GLU A 86 -28.17 -15.72 -22.77
C GLU A 86 -29.54 -15.78 -22.09
N ALA A 87 -30.24 -14.65 -22.08
CA ALA A 87 -31.54 -14.54 -21.43
C ALA A 87 -32.46 -13.58 -22.18
N LYS A 88 -33.77 -13.75 -22.02
CA LYS A 88 -34.78 -12.80 -22.47
C LYS A 88 -35.35 -12.10 -21.25
N PHE A 89 -35.52 -10.80 -21.37
CA PHE A 89 -36.18 -10.00 -20.34
C PHE A 89 -37.18 -9.06 -20.96
N LYS A 90 -38.11 -8.65 -20.13
CA LYS A 90 -39.20 -7.75 -20.49
C LYS A 90 -39.10 -6.45 -19.70
N PHE A 91 -39.31 -5.36 -20.40
CA PHE A 91 -39.31 -4.00 -19.88
C PHE A 91 -40.64 -3.32 -20.20
N GLU A 92 -41.33 -2.82 -19.18
CA GLU A 92 -42.62 -2.15 -19.32
C GLU A 92 -42.65 -0.82 -18.56
N THR A 93 -43.16 0.23 -19.18
CA THR A 93 -43.39 1.53 -18.51
C THR A 93 -44.78 1.57 -17.90
N ILE A 94 -44.88 1.41 -16.58
CA ILE A 94 -46.14 1.13 -15.86
C ILE A 94 -46.92 2.40 -15.50
N HIS A 95 -46.21 3.45 -15.08
CA HIS A 95 -46.82 4.66 -14.54
C HIS A 95 -45.98 5.91 -14.83
N HIS A 96 -46.67 7.05 -14.96
CA HIS A 96 -46.08 8.37 -15.08
C HIS A 96 -46.62 9.25 -13.97
N ASP A 97 -45.73 9.76 -13.12
CA ASP A 97 -46.06 10.69 -12.04
C ASP A 97 -46.24 12.12 -12.62
N PRO A 98 -47.16 12.94 -12.06
CA PRO A 98 -47.24 14.38 -12.31
C PRO A 98 -45.90 15.15 -12.36
N ARG A 99 -44.86 14.68 -11.66
CA ARG A 99 -43.51 15.26 -11.62
C ARG A 99 -42.62 14.86 -12.81
N GLY A 100 -43.15 14.13 -13.80
CA GLY A 100 -42.40 13.67 -14.98
C GLY A 100 -41.49 12.45 -14.73
N ARG A 101 -41.72 11.72 -13.62
CA ARG A 101 -41.03 10.46 -13.34
C ARG A 101 -41.77 9.29 -13.96
N VAL A 102 -41.03 8.24 -14.30
CA VAL A 102 -41.52 7.01 -14.91
C VAL A 102 -41.21 5.86 -13.98
N LEU A 103 -42.23 5.04 -13.70
CA LEU A 103 -42.06 3.75 -13.05
C LEU A 103 -42.00 2.67 -14.14
N ALA A 104 -40.91 1.92 -14.20
CA ALA A 104 -40.77 0.78 -15.09
C ALA A 104 -40.65 -0.54 -14.34
N ARG A 105 -41.15 -1.63 -14.95
CA ARG A 105 -40.97 -3.01 -14.47
C ARG A 105 -39.98 -3.74 -15.37
N TYR A 106 -39.02 -4.39 -14.73
CA TYR A 106 -38.06 -5.30 -15.34
C TYR A 106 -38.29 -6.71 -14.82
N GLU A 107 -38.50 -7.66 -15.72
CA GLU A 107 -38.77 -9.06 -15.38
C GLU A 107 -38.01 -9.99 -16.34
N LEU A 108 -37.34 -10.99 -15.77
CA LEU A 108 -36.68 -12.03 -16.57
C LEU A 108 -37.74 -13.00 -17.08
N THR A 109 -37.87 -13.16 -18.39
CA THR A 109 -38.91 -14.02 -18.98
C THR A 109 -38.41 -15.43 -19.24
N GLU A 110 -37.19 -15.57 -19.74
CA GLU A 110 -36.60 -16.85 -20.10
C GLU A 110 -35.08 -16.82 -19.93
N CYS A 111 -34.51 -17.82 -19.26
CA CYS A 111 -33.07 -18.06 -19.26
C CYS A 111 -32.78 -19.07 -20.38
N VAL A 112 -32.19 -18.61 -21.48
CA VAL A 112 -31.95 -19.43 -22.68
C VAL A 112 -30.73 -20.32 -22.48
N SER A 113 -29.63 -19.75 -21.99
CA SER A 113 -28.41 -20.51 -21.69
C SER A 113 -27.55 -19.84 -20.62
N GLY A 114 -26.71 -20.64 -19.96
CA GLY A 114 -25.77 -20.16 -18.96
C GLY A 114 -26.35 -20.02 -17.55
N PRO A 115 -25.57 -19.46 -16.61
CA PRO A 115 -25.94 -19.38 -15.19
C PRO A 115 -26.89 -18.21 -14.85
N CYS A 116 -27.94 -18.00 -15.66
CA CYS A 116 -29.05 -17.11 -15.32
C CYS A 116 -30.07 -17.82 -14.42
N ASP A 117 -30.56 -17.11 -13.39
CA ASP A 117 -31.50 -17.70 -12.44
C ASP A 117 -32.95 -17.50 -12.88
N SER A 118 -33.72 -18.58 -12.99
CA SER A 118 -35.15 -18.50 -13.36
C SER A 118 -36.04 -17.94 -12.24
N ASP A 119 -35.55 -17.89 -10.99
CA ASP A 119 -36.26 -17.34 -9.83
C ASP A 119 -35.86 -15.88 -9.52
N THR A 120 -35.51 -15.11 -10.56
CA THR A 120 -35.15 -13.70 -10.42
C THR A 120 -36.42 -12.88 -10.17
N PRO A 121 -36.52 -12.10 -9.06
CA PRO A 121 -37.71 -11.33 -8.76
C PRO A 121 -37.92 -10.18 -9.77
N ALA A 122 -39.15 -9.70 -9.87
CA ALA A 122 -39.46 -8.50 -10.65
C ALA A 122 -38.90 -7.25 -9.97
N PHE A 123 -38.20 -6.42 -10.74
CA PHE A 123 -37.64 -5.14 -10.30
C PHE A 123 -38.48 -3.98 -10.81
N TYR A 124 -38.66 -2.96 -9.96
CA TYR A 124 -39.37 -1.74 -10.29
C TYR A 124 -38.40 -0.56 -10.19
N LEU A 125 -38.37 0.27 -11.22
CA LEU A 125 -37.40 1.33 -11.38
C LEU A 125 -38.09 2.68 -11.46
N ASP A 126 -37.80 3.58 -10.52
CA ASP A 126 -38.18 5.00 -10.56
C ASP A 126 -37.06 5.82 -11.20
N TYR A 127 -37.34 6.45 -12.35
CA TYR A 127 -36.38 7.27 -13.08
C TYR A 127 -37.05 8.44 -13.81
N ILE A 128 -36.25 9.42 -14.25
CA ILE A 128 -36.73 10.60 -14.99
C ILE A 128 -36.58 10.38 -16.51
N GLN A 129 -37.62 10.73 -17.29
CA GLN A 129 -37.63 10.61 -18.75
C GLN A 129 -36.59 11.56 -19.39
N GLY A 130 -35.88 11.09 -20.44
CA GLY A 130 -34.69 11.77 -20.99
C GLY A 130 -33.38 11.01 -20.73
N GLY A 131 -33.49 9.88 -20.02
CA GLY A 131 -32.38 8.99 -19.69
C GLY A 131 -31.56 9.55 -18.53
N ASN A 132 -30.98 8.66 -17.73
CA ASN A 132 -29.79 8.94 -16.91
C ASN A 132 -29.95 9.40 -15.46
N ASN A 133 -31.11 9.27 -14.80
CA ASN A 133 -31.19 9.54 -13.35
C ASN A 133 -32.04 8.49 -12.63
N LEU A 134 -31.38 7.50 -12.03
CA LEU A 134 -31.99 6.61 -11.04
C LEU A 134 -32.47 7.45 -9.85
N LYS A 135 -33.74 7.28 -9.45
CA LYS A 135 -34.30 7.88 -8.23
C LYS A 135 -34.63 6.84 -7.16
N GLY A 136 -34.99 5.63 -7.59
CA GLY A 136 -35.20 4.51 -6.68
C GLY A 136 -35.23 3.19 -7.42
N LEU A 137 -34.61 2.17 -6.83
CA LEU A 137 -34.74 0.78 -7.23
C LEU A 137 -35.55 0.02 -6.18
N TYR A 138 -36.54 -0.75 -6.63
CA TYR A 138 -37.42 -1.55 -5.78
C TYR A 138 -37.48 -2.99 -6.30
N VAL A 139 -37.74 -3.94 -5.41
CA VAL A 139 -37.80 -5.37 -5.73
C VAL A 139 -39.01 -6.01 -5.08
N LYS A 140 -39.70 -6.89 -5.80
CA LYS A 140 -40.77 -7.70 -5.20
C LYS A 140 -40.18 -8.97 -4.60
N LEU A 141 -40.17 -9.04 -3.27
CA LEU A 141 -39.70 -10.22 -2.54
C LEU A 141 -40.82 -11.26 -2.42
N ASN A 142 -40.48 -12.54 -2.55
CA ASN A 142 -41.39 -13.66 -2.34
C ASN A 142 -41.57 -13.96 -0.84
N SER A 143 -40.55 -13.65 -0.02
CA SER A 143 -40.60 -13.73 1.44
C SER A 143 -39.87 -12.55 2.09
N PRO A 144 -40.27 -12.11 3.30
CA PRO A 144 -39.62 -10.99 3.98
C PRO A 144 -38.14 -11.23 4.32
N ASP A 145 -37.72 -12.49 4.46
CA ASP A 145 -36.33 -12.87 4.76
C ASP A 145 -35.47 -13.11 3.51
N GLN A 146 -36.04 -12.95 2.30
CA GLN A 146 -35.32 -13.19 1.05
C GLN A 146 -34.21 -12.14 0.84
N LYS A 147 -32.95 -12.59 0.87
CA LYS A 147 -31.81 -11.75 0.49
C LYS A 147 -31.70 -11.65 -1.02
N VAL A 148 -31.54 -10.43 -1.53
CA VAL A 148 -31.42 -10.15 -2.97
C VAL A 148 -29.96 -10.28 -3.40
N ASN A 149 -29.69 -11.19 -4.33
CA ASN A 149 -28.35 -11.35 -4.92
C ASN A 149 -28.20 -10.49 -6.18
N TRP A 150 -26.96 -10.09 -6.50
CA TRP A 150 -26.66 -9.53 -7.82
C TRP A 150 -27.04 -10.51 -8.94
N ASN A 151 -27.74 -10.01 -9.96
CA ASN A 151 -28.31 -10.83 -11.03
C ASN A 151 -28.31 -10.10 -12.37
N VAL A 152 -28.77 -10.81 -13.41
CA VAL A 152 -28.82 -10.32 -14.80
C VAL A 152 -29.69 -9.07 -14.94
N VAL A 153 -30.85 -9.01 -14.27
CA VAL A 153 -31.77 -7.86 -14.34
C VAL A 153 -31.13 -6.61 -13.74
N MET A 154 -30.48 -6.71 -12.58
CA MET A 154 -29.74 -5.60 -12.00
C MET A 154 -28.60 -5.12 -12.90
N ALA A 155 -27.86 -6.06 -13.51
CA ALA A 155 -26.79 -5.73 -14.43
C ALA A 155 -27.30 -5.01 -15.70
N ILE A 156 -28.47 -5.40 -16.21
CA ILE A 156 -29.16 -4.70 -17.31
C ILE A 156 -29.51 -3.28 -16.87
N ILE A 157 -30.13 -3.10 -15.69
CA ILE A 157 -30.51 -1.77 -15.19
C ILE A 157 -29.27 -0.88 -15.06
N TYR A 158 -28.15 -1.40 -14.53
CA TYR A 158 -26.89 -0.65 -14.45
C TYR A 158 -26.26 -0.35 -15.83
N GLY A 159 -26.35 -1.29 -16.76
CA GLY A 159 -25.86 -1.14 -18.14
C GLY A 159 -26.62 -0.07 -18.93
N VAL A 160 -27.95 -0.02 -18.76
CA VAL A 160 -28.84 0.88 -19.51
C VAL A 160 -28.90 2.27 -18.87
N TYR A 161 -29.06 2.35 -17.55
CA TYR A 161 -29.24 3.64 -16.87
C TYR A 161 -27.91 4.21 -16.38
N SER A 162 -27.71 5.50 -16.60
CA SER A 162 -26.53 6.22 -16.12
C SER A 162 -26.69 6.67 -14.65
N PRO A 163 -25.60 6.66 -13.86
CA PRO A 163 -25.52 7.26 -12.53
C PRO A 163 -25.29 8.80 -12.55
N ALA A 164 -25.35 9.42 -13.73
CA ALA A 164 -25.15 10.86 -13.91
C ALA A 164 -26.20 11.71 -13.16
N VAL A 165 -25.80 12.90 -12.73
CA VAL A 165 -26.72 13.90 -12.16
C VAL A 165 -27.20 14.82 -13.28
N SER A 166 -28.53 14.99 -13.37
CA SER A 166 -29.15 15.93 -14.30
C SER A 166 -28.61 17.36 -14.13
N GLY A 167 -28.24 18.00 -15.23
CA GLY A 167 -27.77 19.39 -15.24
C GLY A 167 -26.30 19.60 -14.86
N ALA A 168 -25.56 18.55 -14.51
CA ALA A 168 -24.13 18.64 -14.13
C ALA A 168 -23.15 18.59 -15.33
N GLY A 169 -23.66 18.52 -16.56
CA GLY A 169 -22.87 18.43 -17.80
C GLY A 169 -22.46 17.01 -18.20
N ASP A 170 -21.80 16.92 -19.35
CA ASP A 170 -21.41 15.65 -19.99
C ASP A 170 -20.21 14.96 -19.32
N ARG A 171 -19.43 15.72 -18.51
CA ARG A 171 -18.29 15.22 -17.74
C ARG A 171 -18.54 15.45 -16.27
N GLN A 172 -18.57 14.38 -15.48
CA GLN A 172 -18.85 14.46 -14.05
C GLN A 172 -18.24 13.28 -13.31
N ASN A 173 -18.09 13.40 -11.99
CA ASN A 173 -17.74 12.28 -11.12
C ASN A 173 -19.01 11.70 -10.50
N VAL A 174 -19.22 10.40 -10.65
CA VAL A 174 -20.46 9.72 -10.29
C VAL A 174 -20.21 8.55 -9.34
N ASN A 175 -21.20 8.27 -8.50
CA ASN A 175 -21.18 7.08 -7.65
C ASN A 175 -21.60 5.86 -8.47
N THR A 176 -20.70 4.89 -8.57
CA THR A 176 -20.95 3.59 -9.21
C THR A 176 -20.89 2.48 -8.15
N PRO A 177 -21.32 1.24 -8.48
CA PRO A 177 -21.10 0.09 -7.61
C PRO A 177 -19.61 -0.20 -7.30
N PHE A 178 -18.69 0.34 -8.11
CA PHE A 178 -17.25 0.21 -7.94
C PHE A 178 -16.66 1.31 -7.04
N GLY A 179 -17.36 2.42 -6.85
CA GLY A 179 -16.89 3.60 -6.12
C GLY A 179 -17.10 4.88 -6.92
N LEU A 180 -16.34 5.92 -6.59
CA LEU A 180 -16.37 7.19 -7.31
C LEU A 180 -15.59 7.04 -8.63
N CYS A 181 -16.24 7.29 -9.76
CA CYS A 181 -15.63 7.17 -11.09
C CYS A 181 -15.83 8.42 -11.91
N SER A 182 -14.94 8.63 -12.90
CA SER A 182 -15.15 9.65 -13.92
C SER A 182 -16.13 9.12 -14.96
N PHE A 183 -17.11 9.96 -15.30
CA PHE A 183 -18.16 9.67 -16.24
C PHE A 183 -18.13 10.66 -17.39
N THR A 184 -18.24 10.13 -18.61
CA THR A 184 -18.34 10.90 -19.85
C THR A 184 -19.51 10.42 -20.69
N PHE A 185 -20.40 11.32 -21.05
CA PHE A 185 -21.43 11.10 -22.05
C PHE A 185 -21.08 11.83 -23.35
N GLY A 186 -21.46 11.26 -24.48
CA GLY A 186 -21.22 11.88 -25.78
C GLY A 186 -22.13 11.34 -26.86
N ARG A 187 -22.31 12.13 -27.92
CA ARG A 187 -23.06 11.77 -29.12
C ARG A 187 -22.10 11.78 -30.32
N PRO A 188 -21.38 10.69 -30.59
CA PRO A 188 -20.38 10.66 -31.67
C PRO A 188 -21.00 10.86 -33.06
N GLN A 189 -22.23 10.38 -33.27
CA GLN A 189 -22.98 10.48 -34.53
C GLN A 189 -24.46 10.67 -34.22
N ASP A 190 -25.25 11.09 -35.22
CA ASP A 190 -26.69 11.10 -35.07
C ASP A 190 -27.19 9.68 -34.70
N LYS A 191 -28.13 9.60 -33.74
CA LYS A 191 -28.73 8.34 -33.24
C LYS A 191 -27.77 7.33 -32.60
N ARG A 192 -26.51 7.73 -32.36
CA ARG A 192 -25.52 6.93 -31.63
C ARG A 192 -25.03 7.71 -30.42
N PHE A 193 -25.11 7.09 -29.25
CA PHE A 193 -24.70 7.70 -27.99
C PHE A 193 -23.68 6.81 -27.32
N THR A 194 -22.70 7.43 -26.68
CA THR A 194 -21.64 6.73 -25.96
C THR A 194 -21.60 7.18 -24.52
N ARG A 195 -21.48 6.22 -23.62
CA ARG A 195 -21.17 6.44 -22.21
C ARG A 195 -19.84 5.78 -21.89
N LYS A 196 -18.96 6.50 -21.21
CA LYS A 196 -17.69 5.98 -20.73
C LYS A 196 -17.55 6.19 -19.24
N ILE A 197 -17.08 5.17 -18.54
CA ILE A 197 -16.72 5.23 -17.12
C ILE A 197 -15.28 4.75 -16.99
N ASP A 198 -14.44 5.58 -16.39
CA ASP A 198 -13.04 5.27 -16.13
C ASP A 198 -12.54 5.95 -14.84
N ASN A 199 -11.25 5.75 -14.52
CA ASN A 199 -10.58 6.34 -13.35
C ASN A 199 -11.34 6.14 -12.02
N CYS A 200 -11.89 4.94 -11.83
CA CYS A 200 -12.62 4.59 -10.62
C CYS A 200 -11.70 4.43 -9.40
N HIS A 201 -12.10 5.03 -8.28
CA HIS A 201 -11.56 4.73 -6.97
C HIS A 201 -12.28 3.53 -6.37
N ILE A 202 -11.71 2.33 -6.57
CA ILE A 202 -12.29 1.08 -6.09
C ILE A 202 -11.99 0.89 -4.61
N GLY A 203 -13.00 1.12 -3.77
CA GLY A 203 -12.97 0.75 -2.35
C GLY A 203 -13.13 -0.76 -2.19
N GLY A 204 -12.47 -1.37 -1.20
CA GLY A 204 -12.62 -2.77 -0.83
C GLY A 204 -13.13 -2.94 0.60
N GLU A 205 -13.69 -4.11 0.91
CA GLU A 205 -14.02 -4.50 2.29
C GLU A 205 -12.75 -4.49 3.17
N ARG A 206 -11.64 -4.93 2.58
CA ARG A 206 -10.28 -4.73 3.10
C ARG A 206 -9.41 -4.15 2.00
N ASN A 207 -8.70 -3.06 2.32
CA ASN A 207 -7.77 -2.42 1.40
C ASN A 207 -6.58 -1.85 2.18
N GLN A 208 -5.64 -2.71 2.53
CA GLN A 208 -4.41 -2.33 3.23
C GLN A 208 -3.19 -2.63 2.37
N SER A 209 -2.25 -1.68 2.37
CA SER A 209 -0.95 -1.79 1.75
C SER A 209 0.08 -1.17 2.69
N LEU A 210 1.14 -1.90 2.99
CA LEU A 210 2.35 -1.36 3.64
C LEU A 210 3.35 -0.85 2.60
N VAL A 211 3.26 -1.36 1.37
CA VAL A 211 4.07 -0.91 0.23
C VAL A 211 3.14 -0.36 -0.84
N ASP A 212 3.15 0.94 -1.02
CA ASP A 212 2.34 1.63 -2.01
C ASP A 212 2.73 1.26 -3.44
N GLY A 213 1.77 1.23 -4.35
CA GLY A 213 2.04 1.07 -5.79
C GLY A 213 2.47 -0.34 -6.21
N THR A 214 2.47 -1.33 -5.31
CA THR A 214 2.74 -2.75 -5.64
C THR A 214 1.77 -3.31 -6.68
N ILE A 215 0.56 -2.75 -6.73
CA ILE A 215 -0.51 -3.14 -7.65
C ILE A 215 -1.21 -1.90 -8.17
N VAL A 216 -1.43 -1.86 -9.47
CA VAL A 216 -2.26 -0.85 -10.12
C VAL A 216 -3.44 -1.57 -10.76
N HIS A 217 -4.64 -1.07 -10.49
CA HIS A 217 -5.85 -1.53 -11.16
C HIS A 217 -6.38 -0.43 -12.08
N SER A 218 -6.99 -0.84 -13.19
CA SER A 218 -7.64 0.05 -14.14
C SER A 218 -9.00 -0.55 -14.48
N TYR A 219 -10.06 0.21 -14.23
CA TYR A 219 -11.40 -0.12 -14.67
C TYR A 219 -11.80 0.80 -15.82
N LYS A 220 -12.34 0.20 -16.88
CA LYS A 220 -12.89 0.92 -18.03
C LYS A 220 -14.20 0.27 -18.45
N GLN A 221 -15.19 1.09 -18.69
CA GLN A 221 -16.47 0.67 -19.23
C GLN A 221 -16.86 1.61 -20.36
N ASP A 222 -17.14 1.03 -21.52
CA ASP A 222 -17.65 1.73 -22.71
C ASP A 222 -19.03 1.14 -23.06
N VAL A 223 -20.04 2.00 -23.16
CA VAL A 223 -21.39 1.63 -23.61
C VAL A 223 -21.74 2.42 -24.85
N LEU A 224 -22.23 1.72 -25.87
CA LEU A 224 -22.74 2.28 -27.12
C LEU A 224 -24.25 2.00 -27.22
N TYR A 225 -25.04 3.05 -27.31
CA TYR A 225 -26.49 2.97 -27.55
C TYR A 225 -26.79 3.34 -29.00
N ILE A 226 -27.55 2.50 -29.70
CA ILE A 226 -28.00 2.74 -31.07
C ILE A 226 -29.52 2.88 -31.08
N GLN A 227 -30.00 4.04 -31.53
CA GLN A 227 -31.42 4.32 -31.67
C GLN A 227 -31.97 3.91 -33.03
N ASN A 228 -33.26 3.53 -33.06
CA ASN A 228 -33.96 3.19 -34.28
C ASN A 228 -34.06 4.40 -35.22
N THR A 229 -33.83 4.19 -36.52
CA THR A 229 -33.96 5.22 -37.54
C THR A 229 -35.40 5.50 -37.97
N LYS A 230 -36.34 4.56 -37.77
CA LYS A 230 -37.70 4.60 -38.37
C LYS A 230 -38.83 4.96 -37.39
N HIS A 231 -38.72 4.69 -36.08
CA HIS A 231 -39.78 4.96 -35.10
C HIS A 231 -39.24 5.37 -33.72
N ASP A 232 -39.88 6.40 -33.11
CA ASP A 232 -39.90 6.78 -31.68
C ASP A 232 -38.57 6.96 -30.91
N ALA A 233 -37.40 7.02 -31.56
CA ALA A 233 -36.09 7.20 -30.90
C ALA A 233 -35.76 6.11 -29.84
N ASP A 234 -36.38 4.94 -29.95
CA ASP A 234 -36.16 3.80 -29.06
C ASP A 234 -34.74 3.22 -29.24
N ILE A 235 -34.12 2.73 -28.16
CA ILE A 235 -32.80 2.07 -28.19
C ILE A 235 -32.97 0.64 -28.68
N VAL A 236 -32.44 0.31 -29.86
CA VAL A 236 -32.59 -1.02 -30.49
C VAL A 236 -31.46 -1.96 -30.11
N LEU A 237 -30.23 -1.43 -30.07
CA LEU A 237 -29.03 -2.17 -29.73
C LEU A 237 -28.26 -1.40 -28.66
N THR A 238 -27.82 -2.09 -27.62
CA THR A 238 -26.83 -1.59 -26.67
C THR A 238 -25.66 -2.54 -26.62
N GLU A 239 -24.46 -2.07 -26.95
CA GLU A 239 -23.21 -2.82 -26.78
C GLU A 239 -22.47 -2.28 -25.56
N ILE A 240 -22.08 -3.15 -24.64
CA ILE A 240 -21.36 -2.79 -23.43
C ILE A 240 -20.06 -3.58 -23.38
N LYS A 241 -18.94 -2.87 -23.20
CA LYS A 241 -17.60 -3.43 -23.02
C LYS A 241 -17.07 -2.98 -21.68
N GLU A 242 -16.81 -3.93 -20.80
CA GLU A 242 -16.26 -3.72 -19.48
C GLU A 242 -14.92 -4.44 -19.38
N LYS A 243 -13.87 -3.69 -19.05
CA LYS A 243 -12.51 -4.20 -18.92
C LYS A 243 -11.93 -3.79 -17.59
N PHE A 244 -11.57 -4.79 -16.79
CA PHE A 244 -10.82 -4.64 -15.57
C PHE A 244 -9.43 -5.23 -15.73
N GLU A 245 -8.41 -4.42 -15.48
CA GLU A 245 -7.01 -4.82 -15.57
C GLU A 245 -6.35 -4.66 -14.21
N ILE A 246 -5.67 -5.70 -13.75
CA ILE A 246 -4.75 -5.65 -12.63
C ILE A 246 -3.36 -5.88 -13.17
N ARG A 247 -2.44 -4.97 -12.85
CA ARG A 247 -1.03 -5.10 -13.15
C ARG A 247 -0.21 -4.94 -11.88
N SER A 248 0.77 -5.81 -11.65
CA SER A 248 1.83 -5.51 -10.69
C SER A 248 2.99 -4.87 -11.44
N PRO A 249 3.42 -3.67 -11.02
CA PRO A 249 4.62 -3.07 -11.60
C PRO A 249 5.92 -3.82 -11.27
N LEU A 250 5.89 -4.71 -10.27
CA LEU A 250 7.01 -5.55 -9.88
C LEU A 250 7.42 -6.52 -11.01
N HIS A 251 6.48 -6.90 -11.87
CA HIS A 251 6.76 -7.80 -12.98
C HIS A 251 5.82 -7.55 -14.17
N LYS A 252 6.37 -7.19 -15.33
CA LYS A 252 5.59 -6.86 -16.56
C LYS A 252 4.63 -7.97 -16.98
N GLY A 253 4.97 -9.22 -16.71
CA GLY A 253 4.12 -10.37 -17.05
C GLY A 253 2.98 -10.65 -16.06
N TYR A 254 2.99 -10.04 -14.87
CA TYR A 254 1.95 -10.25 -13.85
C TYR A 254 0.77 -9.30 -14.12
N THR A 255 -0.04 -9.68 -15.11
CA THR A 255 -1.21 -8.93 -15.55
C THR A 255 -2.41 -9.86 -15.71
N MET A 256 -3.48 -9.59 -14.98
CA MET A 256 -4.74 -10.31 -15.08
C MET A 256 -5.84 -9.40 -15.60
N PHE A 257 -6.70 -9.96 -16.44
CA PHE A 257 -7.80 -9.27 -17.07
C PHE A 257 -9.14 -9.92 -16.71
N VAL A 258 -10.14 -9.06 -16.53
CA VAL A 258 -11.56 -9.41 -16.61
C VAL A 258 -12.11 -8.62 -17.78
N ASP A 259 -12.56 -9.33 -18.82
CA ASP A 259 -13.23 -8.74 -19.99
C ASP A 259 -14.67 -9.23 -19.98
N ALA A 260 -15.63 -8.32 -19.87
CA ALA A 260 -17.06 -8.61 -19.94
C ALA A 260 -17.66 -7.84 -21.11
N ARG A 261 -18.36 -8.55 -21.99
CA ARG A 261 -19.08 -7.99 -23.13
C ARG A 261 -20.54 -8.34 -23.02
N THR A 262 -21.40 -7.35 -23.19
CA THR A 262 -22.84 -7.53 -23.07
C THR A 262 -23.54 -6.81 -24.21
N ASP A 263 -24.41 -7.53 -24.91
CA ASP A 263 -25.24 -7.03 -26.00
C ASP A 263 -26.72 -7.15 -25.62
N LEU A 264 -27.46 -6.06 -25.83
CA LEU A 264 -28.91 -5.98 -25.64
C LEU A 264 -29.58 -5.72 -27.00
N GLU A 265 -30.36 -6.67 -27.49
CA GLU A 265 -31.05 -6.59 -28.78
C GLU A 265 -32.57 -6.54 -28.58
N MET A 266 -33.24 -5.50 -29.10
CA MET A 266 -34.70 -5.43 -29.05
C MET A 266 -35.32 -6.47 -29.99
N MET A 267 -36.13 -7.37 -29.43
CA MET A 267 -36.82 -8.43 -30.17
C MET A 267 -38.20 -7.98 -30.64
N ASN A 268 -38.98 -7.41 -29.72
CA ASN A 268 -40.36 -7.04 -29.98
C ASN A 268 -40.76 -5.79 -29.19
N ARG A 269 -41.71 -5.04 -29.75
CA ARG A 269 -42.33 -3.88 -29.12
C ARG A 269 -43.84 -3.98 -29.27
N THR A 270 -44.53 -4.20 -28.16
CA THR A 270 -45.99 -4.30 -28.13
C THR A 270 -46.60 -3.11 -27.42
N ARG A 271 -47.71 -2.60 -27.96
CA ARG A 271 -48.51 -1.53 -27.34
C ARG A 271 -49.80 -2.15 -26.82
N LYS A 272 -50.05 -2.05 -25.52
CA LYS A 272 -51.25 -2.58 -24.87
C LYS A 272 -52.03 -1.46 -24.20
N TYR A 273 -53.36 -1.50 -24.29
CA TYR A 273 -54.25 -0.59 -23.56
C TYR A 273 -54.89 -1.37 -22.41
N ILE A 274 -54.44 -1.10 -21.19
CA ILE A 274 -54.89 -1.80 -19.98
C ILE A 274 -55.48 -0.82 -18.97
N LEU A 275 -56.17 -1.32 -17.95
CA LEU A 275 -56.56 -0.50 -16.79
C LEU A 275 -55.31 0.00 -16.06
N ARG A 276 -55.33 1.25 -15.59
CA ARG A 276 -54.23 1.82 -14.80
C ARG A 276 -53.93 0.95 -13.58
N HIS A 277 -52.66 0.61 -13.41
CA HIS A 277 -52.19 -0.02 -12.18
C HIS A 277 -52.15 0.97 -11.01
N CYS A 278 -51.59 2.15 -11.24
CA CYS A 278 -51.47 3.22 -10.24
C CYS A 278 -52.57 4.27 -10.44
N PRO A 279 -53.25 4.75 -9.37
CA PRO A 279 -54.14 5.90 -9.45
C PRO A 279 -53.43 7.15 -9.96
N TYR A 280 -54.18 8.00 -10.66
CA TYR A 280 -53.64 9.27 -11.17
C TYR A 280 -53.22 10.18 -10.01
N GLY A 281 -52.00 10.74 -10.09
CA GLY A 281 -51.45 11.61 -9.04
C GLY A 281 -50.60 10.91 -7.97
N THR A 282 -50.56 9.57 -7.95
CA THR A 282 -49.64 8.82 -7.07
C THR A 282 -48.19 9.01 -7.52
N LEU A 283 -47.28 9.16 -6.55
CA LEU A 283 -45.85 9.21 -6.84
C LEU A 283 -45.36 7.82 -7.29
N THR A 284 -44.33 7.77 -8.12
CA THR A 284 -43.78 6.50 -8.64
C THR A 284 -43.33 5.55 -7.53
N GLY A 285 -42.67 6.08 -6.49
CA GLY A 285 -42.23 5.29 -5.34
C GLY A 285 -43.38 4.73 -4.50
N GLU A 286 -44.42 5.52 -4.24
CA GLU A 286 -45.63 5.09 -3.52
C GLU A 286 -46.37 4.00 -4.29
N CYS A 287 -46.46 4.11 -5.62
CA CYS A 287 -47.06 3.03 -6.40
C CYS A 287 -46.24 1.73 -6.32
N ALA A 288 -44.90 1.83 -6.35
CA ALA A 288 -44.05 0.64 -6.20
C ALA A 288 -44.26 -0.06 -4.85
N THR A 289 -44.35 0.70 -3.75
CA THR A 289 -44.52 0.14 -2.40
C THR A 289 -45.94 -0.32 -2.12
N ASP A 290 -46.93 0.55 -2.37
CA ASP A 290 -48.28 0.40 -1.83
C ASP A 290 -49.15 -0.50 -2.72
N ILE A 291 -48.89 -0.52 -4.02
CA ILE A 291 -49.68 -1.27 -4.99
C ILE A 291 -48.98 -2.56 -5.39
N PHE A 292 -47.67 -2.51 -5.63
CA PHE A 292 -46.90 -3.69 -6.04
C PHE A 292 -46.24 -4.43 -4.87
N GLY A 293 -46.27 -3.88 -3.66
CA GLY A 293 -45.64 -4.49 -2.48
C GLY A 293 -44.12 -4.59 -2.60
N ALA A 294 -43.48 -3.73 -3.40
CA ALA A 294 -42.05 -3.80 -3.67
C ALA A 294 -41.24 -3.13 -2.55
N THR A 295 -40.17 -3.78 -2.12
CA THR A 295 -39.23 -3.28 -1.11
C THR A 295 -38.21 -2.34 -1.74
N PHE A 296 -37.94 -1.20 -1.09
CA PHE A 296 -36.94 -0.23 -1.55
C PHE A 296 -35.51 -0.74 -1.30
N LEU A 297 -34.68 -0.74 -2.35
CA LEU A 297 -33.27 -1.13 -2.28
C LEU A 297 -32.31 0.07 -2.20
N GLY A 298 -32.71 1.24 -2.68
CA GLY A 298 -31.86 2.44 -2.61
C GLY A 298 -32.09 3.41 -3.76
N SER A 299 -31.59 4.63 -3.57
CA SER A 299 -31.70 5.75 -4.51
C SER A 299 -30.48 5.90 -5.41
N ASP A 300 -29.33 5.39 -4.99
CA ASP A 300 -28.09 5.34 -5.77
C ASP A 300 -27.41 3.97 -5.70
N TRP A 301 -26.43 3.73 -6.57
CA TRP A 301 -25.73 2.45 -6.63
C TRP A 301 -24.85 2.15 -5.41
N ARG A 302 -24.50 3.16 -4.61
CA ARG A 302 -23.72 2.97 -3.38
C ARG A 302 -24.62 2.44 -2.26
N GLU A 303 -25.84 2.92 -2.17
CA GLU A 303 -26.89 2.44 -1.26
C GLU A 303 -27.37 1.05 -1.69
N ILE A 304 -27.69 0.88 -2.98
CA ILE A 304 -28.14 -0.41 -3.54
C ILE A 304 -27.09 -1.51 -3.29
N LYS A 305 -25.81 -1.21 -3.52
CA LYS A 305 -24.69 -2.14 -3.24
C LYS A 305 -24.71 -2.68 -1.80
N LYS A 306 -25.09 -1.87 -0.80
CA LYS A 306 -25.13 -2.29 0.61
C LYS A 306 -26.30 -3.22 0.93
N ASN A 307 -27.39 -3.09 0.18
CA ASN A 307 -28.64 -3.82 0.42
C ASN A 307 -28.75 -5.11 -0.40
N ILE A 308 -27.74 -5.41 -1.23
CA ILE A 308 -27.67 -6.63 -2.03
C ILE A 308 -26.51 -7.51 -1.58
N ASN A 309 -26.70 -8.82 -1.68
CA ASN A 309 -25.64 -9.76 -1.44
C ASN A 309 -24.78 -9.94 -2.70
N MET A 310 -23.49 -9.68 -2.57
CA MET A 310 -22.47 -9.86 -3.59
C MET A 310 -21.45 -10.90 -3.11
N GLY A 311 -21.88 -11.97 -2.46
CA GLY A 311 -20.95 -13.01 -2.01
C GLY A 311 -21.62 -14.30 -1.59
N LEU A 312 -20.84 -15.38 -1.63
CA LEU A 312 -21.11 -16.61 -0.90
C LEU A 312 -20.40 -16.52 0.45
N SER A 313 -21.13 -16.77 1.54
CA SER A 313 -20.53 -17.03 2.85
C SER A 313 -19.77 -18.36 2.75
N VAL A 314 -18.46 -18.29 2.59
CA VAL A 314 -17.62 -19.50 2.57
C VAL A 314 -17.29 -19.83 4.03
N PRO A 315 -17.53 -21.06 4.50
CA PRO A 315 -17.11 -21.46 5.83
C PRO A 315 -15.59 -21.36 5.95
N SER A 316 -15.12 -20.94 7.12
CA SER A 316 -13.69 -20.85 7.39
C SER A 316 -13.04 -22.24 7.20
N ASN A 317 -11.87 -22.26 6.57
CA ASN A 317 -11.04 -23.46 6.46
C ASN A 317 -9.73 -23.26 7.23
N PHE A 318 -9.77 -22.50 8.33
CA PHE A 318 -8.58 -22.06 9.05
C PHE A 318 -7.73 -23.23 9.54
N GLU A 319 -8.35 -24.21 10.21
CA GLU A 319 -7.67 -25.42 10.69
C GLU A 319 -6.92 -26.17 9.58
N LYS A 320 -7.54 -26.31 8.40
CA LYS A 320 -6.91 -26.96 7.23
C LYS A 320 -5.71 -26.18 6.74
N THR A 321 -5.80 -24.84 6.70
CA THR A 321 -4.66 -24.01 6.28
C THR A 321 -3.51 -24.05 7.27
N VAL A 322 -3.80 -24.17 8.58
CA VAL A 322 -2.80 -24.35 9.64
C VAL A 322 -2.10 -25.69 9.48
N ALA A 323 -2.86 -26.78 9.27
CA ALA A 323 -2.29 -28.10 9.04
C ALA A 323 -1.35 -28.12 7.80
N VAL A 324 -1.77 -27.51 6.68
CA VAL A 324 -0.93 -27.42 5.47
C VAL A 324 0.38 -26.65 5.72
N TYR A 325 0.33 -25.56 6.50
CA TYR A 325 1.54 -24.81 6.84
C TYR A 325 2.47 -25.61 7.76
N ARG A 326 1.89 -26.30 8.74
CA ARG A 326 2.61 -27.16 9.68
C ARG A 326 3.32 -28.30 8.97
N ASP A 327 2.60 -29.04 8.12
CA ASP A 327 3.15 -30.18 7.38
C ASP A 327 4.30 -29.71 6.46
N HIS A 328 4.16 -28.54 5.84
CA HIS A 328 5.21 -27.92 5.04
C HIS A 328 6.49 -27.59 5.84
N LEU A 329 6.35 -27.11 7.08
CA LEU A 329 7.49 -26.86 7.97
C LEU A 329 8.16 -28.15 8.45
N TYR A 330 7.38 -29.21 8.71
CA TYR A 330 7.92 -30.53 9.03
C TYR A 330 8.73 -31.13 7.88
N GLU A 331 8.28 -30.94 6.63
CA GLU A 331 8.95 -31.48 5.45
C GLU A 331 10.28 -30.78 5.11
N MET A 332 10.37 -29.45 5.25
CA MET A 332 11.57 -28.70 4.86
C MET A 332 12.54 -28.39 6.01
N GLY A 333 12.09 -28.39 7.26
CA GLY A 333 12.89 -27.93 8.40
C GLY A 333 12.97 -26.40 8.53
N ASP A 334 13.41 -25.92 9.70
CA ASP A 334 13.34 -24.49 10.05
C ASP A 334 14.41 -23.62 9.38
N SER A 335 15.53 -24.22 8.96
CA SER A 335 16.67 -23.53 8.35
C SER A 335 16.44 -23.12 6.89
N GLU A 336 15.52 -23.78 6.18
CA GLU A 336 15.25 -23.51 4.77
C GLU A 336 14.09 -22.53 4.57
N THR A 337 14.11 -21.79 3.47
CA THR A 337 13.00 -20.92 3.05
C THR A 337 12.67 -21.15 1.58
N CYS A 338 11.38 -21.06 1.24
CA CYS A 338 10.89 -21.23 -0.12
C CYS A 338 9.64 -20.37 -0.36
N ASP A 339 9.13 -20.37 -1.58
CA ASP A 339 7.99 -19.53 -1.99
C ASP A 339 6.70 -19.91 -1.23
N LYS A 340 6.58 -21.19 -0.85
CA LYS A 340 5.41 -21.70 -0.12
C LYS A 340 5.26 -21.09 1.27
N HIS A 341 6.35 -20.70 1.94
CA HIS A 341 6.28 -20.13 3.29
C HIS A 341 5.41 -18.88 3.35
N SER A 342 5.77 -17.86 2.58
CA SER A 342 5.01 -16.61 2.50
C SER A 342 3.61 -16.84 1.94
N LYS A 343 3.48 -17.72 0.94
CA LYS A 343 2.19 -18.06 0.33
C LYS A 343 1.22 -18.71 1.32
N PHE A 344 1.66 -19.74 2.04
CA PHE A 344 0.84 -20.46 3.00
C PHE A 344 0.52 -19.60 4.21
N PHE A 345 1.46 -18.78 4.68
CA PHE A 345 1.19 -17.76 5.70
C PHE A 345 0.07 -16.80 5.26
N GLY A 346 0.15 -16.25 4.05
CA GLY A 346 -0.91 -15.40 3.50
C GLY A 346 -2.27 -16.11 3.40
N ASN A 347 -2.28 -17.40 3.09
CA ASN A 347 -3.51 -18.20 3.07
C ASN A 347 -4.08 -18.45 4.48
N MET A 348 -3.23 -18.67 5.49
CA MET A 348 -3.67 -18.75 6.89
C MET A 348 -4.32 -17.45 7.34
N VAL A 349 -3.69 -16.28 7.06
CA VAL A 349 -4.29 -14.98 7.41
C VAL A 349 -5.62 -14.77 6.71
N LYS A 350 -5.72 -15.13 5.42
CA LYS A 350 -6.98 -15.05 4.67
C LYS A 350 -8.08 -15.88 5.31
N ALA A 351 -7.77 -17.11 5.73
CA ALA A 351 -8.72 -17.99 6.40
C ALA A 351 -9.07 -17.50 7.82
N ALA A 352 -8.10 -16.98 8.56
CA ALA A 352 -8.28 -16.43 9.91
C ALA A 352 -9.20 -15.20 9.92
N VAL A 353 -9.20 -14.38 8.85
CA VAL A 353 -10.13 -13.26 8.69
C VAL A 353 -11.59 -13.71 8.63
N GLU A 354 -11.85 -14.91 8.10
CA GLU A 354 -13.20 -15.50 7.99
C GLU A 354 -13.53 -16.43 9.17
N ALA A 355 -12.58 -16.69 10.08
CA ALA A 355 -12.72 -17.62 11.21
C ALA A 355 -13.43 -16.99 12.42
N SER A 356 -14.07 -17.85 13.22
CA SER A 356 -14.68 -17.43 14.49
C SER A 356 -13.66 -17.38 15.64
N GLU A 357 -13.98 -16.66 16.71
CA GLU A 357 -13.14 -16.57 17.91
C GLU A 357 -12.77 -17.95 18.48
N VAL A 358 -13.74 -18.86 18.54
CA VAL A 358 -13.57 -20.23 19.04
C VAL A 358 -12.63 -21.05 18.14
N GLU A 359 -12.71 -20.87 16.82
CA GLU A 359 -11.82 -21.55 15.88
C GLU A 359 -10.37 -21.05 16.01
N LEU A 360 -10.17 -19.76 16.28
CA LEU A 360 -8.87 -19.16 16.52
C LEU A 360 -8.25 -19.67 17.84
N GLU A 361 -9.03 -19.68 18.92
CA GLU A 361 -8.60 -20.18 20.23
C GLU A 361 -8.28 -21.69 20.18
N ALA A 362 -9.13 -22.49 19.51
CA ALA A 362 -8.90 -23.93 19.34
C ALA A 362 -7.63 -24.26 18.55
N ALA A 363 -7.17 -23.38 17.66
CA ALA A 363 -5.92 -23.59 16.94
C ALA A 363 -4.68 -23.39 17.82
N LEU A 364 -4.76 -22.53 18.84
CA LEU A 364 -3.65 -22.28 19.78
C LEU A 364 -3.49 -23.41 20.80
N HIS A 365 -4.58 -24.01 21.27
CA HIS A 365 -4.54 -25.08 22.27
C HIS A 365 -4.10 -26.46 21.73
N LYS A 366 -3.81 -26.57 20.43
CA LYS A 366 -3.42 -27.86 19.83
C LYS A 366 -1.92 -28.11 20.03
N PRO A 367 -1.51 -29.18 20.72
CA PRO A 367 -0.09 -29.45 21.00
C PRO A 367 0.72 -29.73 19.72
N GLU A 368 0.06 -30.21 18.66
CA GLU A 368 0.71 -30.40 17.35
C GLU A 368 1.20 -29.08 16.75
N ASN A 369 0.67 -27.95 17.20
CA ASN A 369 0.98 -26.62 16.68
C ASN A 369 2.11 -25.92 17.45
N ASP A 370 2.68 -26.52 18.48
CA ASP A 370 3.76 -25.94 19.31
C ASP A 370 4.93 -25.42 18.45
N ILE A 371 5.30 -26.16 17.40
CA ILE A 371 6.39 -25.82 16.48
C ILE A 371 6.08 -24.57 15.63
N ILE A 372 4.80 -24.27 15.43
CA ILE A 372 4.33 -23.17 14.59
C ILE A 372 3.68 -22.04 15.40
N MET A 373 3.87 -22.02 16.72
CA MET A 373 3.26 -21.01 17.60
C MET A 373 3.66 -19.58 17.23
N THR A 374 4.91 -19.35 16.85
CA THR A 374 5.36 -18.02 16.39
C THR A 374 4.63 -17.57 15.11
N PRO A 375 4.62 -18.35 14.01
CA PRO A 375 3.78 -18.04 12.85
C PRO A 375 2.28 -17.88 13.17
N LEU A 376 1.70 -18.72 14.04
CA LEU A 376 0.29 -18.62 14.41
C LEU A 376 -0.03 -17.33 15.17
N ALA A 377 0.83 -16.94 16.11
CA ALA A 377 0.72 -15.66 16.79
C ALA A 377 0.78 -14.50 15.78
N GLN A 378 1.73 -14.54 14.83
CA GLN A 378 1.83 -13.54 13.77
C GLN A 378 0.60 -13.52 12.85
N VAL A 379 -0.05 -14.66 12.60
CA VAL A 379 -1.34 -14.73 11.88
C VAL A 379 -2.43 -13.97 12.62
N LEU A 380 -2.63 -14.24 13.92
CA LEU A 380 -3.65 -13.58 14.74
C LEU A 380 -3.45 -12.06 14.75
N ALA A 381 -2.21 -11.62 14.93
CA ALA A 381 -1.87 -10.20 14.90
C ALA A 381 -2.15 -9.56 13.51
N SER A 382 -1.88 -10.30 12.43
CA SER A 382 -2.09 -9.85 11.05
C SER A 382 -3.58 -9.66 10.68
N VAL A 383 -4.52 -10.33 11.35
CA VAL A 383 -5.96 -10.25 11.06
C VAL A 383 -6.52 -8.83 11.30
N GLY A 384 -6.06 -8.14 12.35
CA GLY A 384 -6.47 -6.77 12.66
C GLY A 384 -7.93 -6.61 13.07
N SER A 385 -8.52 -7.67 13.62
CA SER A 385 -9.84 -7.62 14.27
C SER A 385 -9.66 -7.57 15.78
N VAL A 386 -10.69 -7.07 16.49
CA VAL A 386 -10.66 -6.95 17.95
C VAL A 386 -10.73 -8.34 18.59
N GLU A 387 -11.46 -9.26 17.97
CA GLU A 387 -11.63 -10.64 18.40
C GLU A 387 -10.28 -11.38 18.38
N ALA A 388 -9.55 -11.33 17.26
CA ALA A 388 -8.24 -11.96 17.14
C ALA A 388 -7.20 -11.37 18.11
N LEU A 389 -7.25 -10.05 18.35
CA LEU A 389 -6.39 -9.39 19.34
C LEU A 389 -6.68 -9.87 20.76
N ASN A 390 -7.94 -9.98 21.15
CA ASN A 390 -8.33 -10.42 22.49
C ASN A 390 -7.96 -11.89 22.74
N VAL A 391 -8.20 -12.77 21.75
CA VAL A 391 -7.77 -14.18 21.82
C VAL A 391 -6.25 -14.26 21.97
N GLY A 392 -5.50 -13.57 21.11
CA GLY A 392 -4.03 -13.55 21.17
C GLY A 392 -3.51 -13.03 22.51
N LYS A 393 -4.02 -11.89 23.00
CA LYS A 393 -3.65 -11.32 24.31
C LYS A 393 -3.95 -12.30 25.45
N LYS A 394 -5.13 -12.91 25.48
CA LYS A 394 -5.56 -13.80 26.57
C LYS A 394 -4.74 -15.09 26.58
N VAL A 395 -4.67 -15.79 25.46
CA VAL A 395 -4.12 -17.16 25.39
C VAL A 395 -2.60 -17.14 25.38
N LEU A 396 -1.96 -16.26 24.60
CA LEU A 396 -0.48 -16.26 24.49
C LEU A 396 0.19 -15.79 25.78
N THR A 397 -0.46 -14.90 26.56
CA THR A 397 0.07 -14.48 27.87
C THR A 397 0.15 -15.64 28.86
N THR A 398 -0.75 -16.62 28.76
CA THR A 398 -0.80 -17.76 29.70
C THR A 398 -0.09 -19.00 29.19
N GLU A 399 -0.21 -19.33 27.90
CA GLU A 399 0.23 -20.61 27.36
C GLU A 399 1.61 -20.56 26.68
N ALA A 400 1.95 -19.43 26.05
CA ALA A 400 3.17 -19.29 25.27
C ALA A 400 3.76 -17.87 25.41
N PRO A 401 4.27 -17.50 26.60
CA PRO A 401 4.79 -16.15 26.85
C PRO A 401 5.98 -15.81 25.94
N ASP A 402 6.74 -16.81 25.49
CA ASP A 402 7.92 -16.64 24.63
C ASP A 402 7.57 -16.04 23.25
N VAL A 403 6.36 -16.30 22.73
CA VAL A 403 5.92 -15.77 21.42
C VAL A 403 5.21 -14.42 21.52
N LEU A 404 5.01 -13.89 22.73
CA LEU A 404 4.23 -12.68 22.97
C LEU A 404 4.89 -11.44 22.35
N VAL A 405 6.22 -11.35 22.38
CA VAL A 405 6.95 -10.25 21.73
C VAL A 405 6.78 -10.30 20.21
N ALA A 406 6.84 -11.49 19.61
CA ALA A 406 6.61 -11.68 18.18
C ALA A 406 5.15 -11.37 17.78
N PHE A 407 4.18 -11.72 18.64
CA PHE A 407 2.78 -11.35 18.48
C PHE A 407 2.61 -9.83 18.43
N VAL A 408 3.16 -9.12 19.43
CA VAL A 408 3.06 -7.65 19.53
C VAL A 408 3.70 -6.98 18.32
N ARG A 409 4.92 -7.39 17.94
CA ARG A 409 5.59 -6.86 16.74
C ARG A 409 4.74 -7.03 15.49
N ALA A 410 4.12 -8.19 15.31
CA ALA A 410 3.27 -8.45 14.16
C ALA A 410 1.99 -7.58 14.12
N LEU A 411 1.54 -7.03 15.25
CA LEU A 411 0.42 -6.06 15.27
C LEU A 411 0.79 -4.80 14.47
N ALA A 412 2.06 -4.40 14.45
CA ALA A 412 2.52 -3.26 13.66
C ALA A 412 2.19 -3.40 12.16
N PHE A 413 2.16 -4.65 11.67
CA PHE A 413 1.91 -5.01 10.27
C PHE A 413 0.46 -5.43 9.97
N THR A 414 -0.45 -5.23 10.92
CA THR A 414 -1.82 -5.72 10.82
C THR A 414 -2.58 -5.25 9.57
N THR A 415 -3.47 -6.09 9.03
CA THR A 415 -4.21 -5.80 7.79
C THR A 415 -5.34 -4.79 7.95
N ARG A 416 -5.73 -4.47 9.19
CA ARG A 416 -6.80 -3.50 9.47
C ARG A 416 -6.49 -2.70 10.73
N VAL A 417 -6.56 -1.37 10.62
CA VAL A 417 -6.38 -0.44 11.73
C VAL A 417 -7.74 0.20 12.03
N SER A 418 -8.17 0.15 13.29
CA SER A 418 -9.42 0.79 13.75
C SER A 418 -9.20 1.45 15.11
N ASP A 419 -10.02 2.44 15.45
CA ASP A 419 -9.88 3.16 16.73
C ASP A 419 -10.09 2.24 17.94
N ALA A 420 -11.02 1.29 17.86
CA ALA A 420 -11.26 0.31 18.91
C ALA A 420 -10.02 -0.60 19.12
N PHE A 421 -9.44 -1.08 18.03
CA PHE A 421 -8.21 -1.88 18.06
C PHE A 421 -7.05 -1.11 18.69
N ASN A 422 -6.81 0.13 18.24
CA ASN A 422 -5.72 0.96 18.75
C ASN A 422 -5.89 1.26 20.24
N LYS A 423 -7.12 1.51 20.70
CA LYS A 423 -7.39 1.77 22.12
C LYS A 423 -7.01 0.57 23.01
N ILE A 424 -7.36 -0.65 22.61
CA ILE A 424 -7.02 -1.87 23.36
C ILE A 424 -5.50 -2.05 23.47
N VAL A 425 -4.75 -1.80 22.40
CA VAL A 425 -3.29 -1.93 22.43
C VAL A 425 -2.64 -0.82 23.29
N VAL A 426 -3.17 0.40 23.24
CA VAL A 426 -2.71 1.50 24.11
C VAL A 426 -2.99 1.19 25.59
N ASP A 427 -4.18 0.69 25.91
CA ASP A 427 -4.54 0.32 27.28
C ASP A 427 -3.66 -0.85 27.76
N TRP A 428 -3.42 -1.84 26.90
CA TRP A 428 -2.52 -2.96 27.20
C TRP A 428 -1.07 -2.50 27.45
N ARG A 429 -0.55 -1.55 26.67
CA ARG A 429 0.75 -0.92 26.94
C ARG A 429 0.78 -0.30 28.32
N LYS A 430 -0.24 0.49 28.70
CA LYS A 430 -0.31 1.14 30.01
C LYS A 430 -0.29 0.11 31.14
N GLU A 431 -1.04 -0.98 31.02
CA GLU A 431 -1.06 -2.09 32.00
C GLU A 431 0.34 -2.69 32.19
N VAL A 432 1.01 -3.08 31.08
CA VAL A 432 2.33 -3.76 31.14
C VAL A 432 3.42 -2.82 31.63
N CYS A 433 3.48 -1.59 31.11
CA CYS A 433 4.52 -0.64 31.45
C CYS A 433 4.40 -0.11 32.89
N THR A 434 3.19 -0.05 33.46
CA THR A 434 3.01 0.34 34.88
C THR A 434 3.32 -0.78 35.85
N ALA A 435 3.08 -2.04 35.48
CA ALA A 435 3.46 -3.20 36.28
C ALA A 435 4.99 -3.35 36.39
N GLY A 436 5.74 -2.99 35.35
CA GLY A 436 7.20 -2.98 35.35
C GLY A 436 7.87 -4.36 35.32
N GLU A 437 7.11 -5.44 35.26
CA GLU A 437 7.61 -6.83 35.31
C GLU A 437 8.26 -7.29 34.00
N ASN A 438 7.82 -6.76 32.84
CA ASN A 438 8.32 -7.16 31.53
C ASN A 438 8.72 -5.94 30.67
N LYS A 439 9.97 -5.51 30.81
CA LYS A 439 10.52 -4.34 30.10
C LYS A 439 10.56 -4.54 28.59
N GLU A 440 10.96 -5.73 28.13
CA GLU A 440 11.04 -6.03 26.69
C GLU A 440 9.66 -5.94 26.01
N LEU A 441 8.62 -6.47 26.67
CA LEU A 441 7.26 -6.38 26.16
C LEU A 441 6.73 -4.92 26.17
N CYS A 442 7.02 -4.16 27.24
CA CYS A 442 6.66 -2.75 27.31
C CYS A 442 7.32 -1.92 26.18
N ASP A 443 8.59 -2.20 25.88
CA ASP A 443 9.32 -1.56 24.79
C ASP A 443 8.67 -1.92 23.44
N GLU A 444 8.52 -3.20 23.11
CA GLU A 444 7.92 -3.62 21.84
C GLU A 444 6.48 -3.08 21.67
N LEU A 445 5.67 -3.03 22.75
CA LEU A 445 4.34 -2.42 22.74
C LEU A 445 4.42 -0.92 22.43
N SER A 446 5.38 -0.20 22.99
CA SER A 446 5.56 1.24 22.75
C SER A 446 5.90 1.54 21.28
N PHE A 447 6.83 0.78 20.69
CA PHE A 447 7.18 0.92 19.27
C PHE A 447 6.02 0.51 18.34
N THR A 448 5.27 -0.52 18.73
CA THR A 448 4.08 -1.01 17.98
C THR A 448 2.94 0.01 18.02
N VAL A 449 2.61 0.58 19.18
CA VAL A 449 1.59 1.62 19.34
C VAL A 449 1.94 2.84 18.49
N ALA A 450 3.19 3.30 18.52
CA ALA A 450 3.64 4.41 17.68
C ALA A 450 3.38 4.14 16.18
N THR A 451 3.65 2.91 15.73
CA THR A 451 3.43 2.48 14.34
C THR A 451 1.94 2.43 13.99
N LEU A 452 1.10 1.88 14.87
CA LEU A 452 -0.36 1.80 14.67
C LEU A 452 -0.99 3.20 14.59
N LEU A 453 -0.55 4.12 15.45
CA LEU A 453 -0.98 5.51 15.44
C LEU A 453 -0.51 6.25 14.18
N ARG A 454 0.74 6.03 13.72
CA ARG A 454 1.21 6.58 12.45
C ARG A 454 0.35 6.11 11.30
N ARG A 455 0.12 4.79 11.21
CA ARG A 455 -0.71 4.19 10.17
C ARG A 455 -2.14 4.76 10.20
N LYS A 456 -2.74 4.94 11.39
CA LYS A 456 -4.03 5.62 11.56
C LYS A 456 -4.02 7.02 10.96
N CYS A 457 -2.97 7.81 11.20
CA CYS A 457 -2.83 9.14 10.63
C CYS A 457 -2.69 9.10 9.10
N GLU A 458 -1.94 8.14 8.56
CA GLU A 458 -1.68 7.99 7.12
C GLU A 458 -2.86 7.41 6.32
N LEU A 459 -3.87 6.81 6.97
CA LEU A 459 -5.04 6.23 6.29
C LEU A 459 -5.76 7.20 5.35
N THR A 460 -5.87 8.48 5.73
CA THR A 460 -6.46 9.52 4.89
C THR A 460 -5.70 10.84 5.02
N THR A 461 -5.70 11.65 3.97
CA THR A 461 -5.08 12.98 4.01
C THR A 461 -5.70 13.90 5.05
N SER A 462 -7.01 13.77 5.31
CA SER A 462 -7.70 14.50 6.37
C SER A 462 -7.22 14.09 7.77
N ASN A 463 -7.04 12.79 8.01
CA ASN A 463 -6.56 12.30 9.30
C ASN A 463 -5.11 12.70 9.54
N LEU A 464 -4.26 12.60 8.52
CA LEU A 464 -2.86 13.03 8.62
C LEU A 464 -2.77 14.51 8.99
N ASN A 465 -3.62 15.34 8.38
CA ASN A 465 -3.72 16.75 8.72
C ASN A 465 -4.26 16.99 10.13
N ALA A 466 -5.17 16.15 10.63
CA ALA A 466 -5.67 16.22 11.99
C ALA A 466 -4.57 15.89 13.02
N CYS A 467 -3.84 14.79 12.81
CA CYS A 467 -2.71 14.40 13.67
C CYS A 467 -1.61 15.47 13.68
N ASN A 468 -1.17 15.95 12.52
CA ASN A 468 -0.13 16.98 12.43
C ASN A 468 -0.53 18.32 13.08
N LYS A 469 -1.83 18.60 13.20
CA LYS A 469 -2.36 19.80 13.86
C LYS A 469 -2.76 19.55 15.32
N GLY A 470 -2.43 18.40 15.88
CA GLY A 470 -2.75 18.04 17.26
C GLY A 470 -4.25 17.96 17.55
N LYS A 471 -5.06 17.49 16.59
CA LYS A 471 -6.52 17.33 16.76
C LYS A 471 -6.96 15.92 17.19
N ASP A 472 -6.08 14.93 17.10
CA ASP A 472 -6.39 13.55 17.49
C ASP A 472 -6.00 13.33 18.95
N GLN A 473 -6.99 13.01 19.79
CA GLN A 473 -6.80 12.88 21.23
C GLN A 473 -5.85 11.73 21.60
N LEU A 474 -6.03 10.54 21.00
CA LEU A 474 -5.20 9.37 21.34
C LEU A 474 -3.74 9.59 20.97
N VAL A 475 -3.49 10.22 19.83
CA VAL A 475 -2.13 10.57 19.38
C VAL A 475 -1.49 11.59 20.31
N ASN A 476 -2.21 12.66 20.65
CA ASN A 476 -1.68 13.69 21.54
C ASN A 476 -1.36 13.14 22.92
N GLU A 477 -2.27 12.37 23.53
CA GLU A 477 -2.04 11.75 24.84
C GLU A 477 -0.78 10.88 24.86
N PHE A 478 -0.58 10.07 23.81
CA PHE A 478 0.60 9.22 23.68
C PHE A 478 1.90 10.02 23.50
N VAL A 479 1.87 11.08 22.67
CA VAL A 479 3.04 11.94 22.43
C VAL A 479 3.37 12.77 23.68
N ASP A 480 2.37 13.33 24.36
CA ASP A 480 2.55 14.11 25.58
C ASP A 480 3.15 13.25 26.72
N GLU A 481 2.72 11.98 26.83
CA GLU A 481 3.30 11.01 27.76
C GLU A 481 4.79 10.75 27.48
N LEU A 482 5.16 10.55 26.20
CA LEU A 482 6.55 10.29 25.81
C LEU A 482 7.45 11.52 25.98
N ILE A 483 6.93 12.72 25.77
CA ILE A 483 7.69 13.97 25.90
C ILE A 483 7.86 14.39 27.36
N ALA A 484 7.03 13.89 28.28
CA ALA A 484 7.10 14.14 29.72
C ALA A 484 8.28 13.41 30.43
N CYS A 485 9.46 13.40 29.80
CA CYS A 485 10.69 12.84 30.34
C CYS A 485 11.40 13.80 31.30
N LYS A 486 11.96 13.23 32.37
CA LYS A 486 12.77 13.96 33.36
C LYS A 486 14.28 13.83 33.10
N ASP A 487 14.69 12.70 32.53
CA ASP A 487 16.08 12.32 32.32
C ASP A 487 16.42 12.21 30.82
N ASP A 488 17.69 12.37 30.47
CA ASP A 488 18.15 12.32 29.07
C ASP A 488 18.01 10.92 28.44
N ASP A 489 18.18 9.85 29.22
CA ASP A 489 17.98 8.48 28.74
C ASP A 489 16.50 8.21 28.39
N CYS A 490 15.58 8.74 29.20
CA CYS A 490 14.15 8.73 28.90
C CYS A 490 13.90 9.50 27.59
N ALA A 491 14.46 10.70 27.45
CA ALA A 491 14.30 11.51 26.24
C ALA A 491 14.83 10.77 24.99
N ALA A 492 15.98 10.11 25.09
CA ALA A 492 16.55 9.31 24.02
C ALA A 492 15.64 8.13 23.63
N GLN A 493 15.13 7.38 24.62
CA GLN A 493 14.22 6.26 24.38
C GLN A 493 12.88 6.72 23.78
N SER A 494 12.31 7.82 24.28
CA SER A 494 11.11 8.43 23.71
C SER A 494 11.30 8.84 22.26
N MET A 495 12.44 9.44 21.91
CA MET A 495 12.74 9.76 20.50
C MET A 495 12.84 8.52 19.63
N LYS A 496 13.48 7.44 20.10
CA LYS A 496 13.54 6.15 19.38
C LYS A 496 12.13 5.61 19.10
N ILE A 497 11.20 5.72 20.04
CA ILE A 497 9.79 5.35 19.84
C ILE A 497 9.11 6.30 18.83
N LEU A 498 9.35 7.61 18.95
CA LEU A 498 8.77 8.63 18.07
C LEU A 498 9.29 8.56 16.62
N VAL A 499 10.38 7.84 16.34
CA VAL A 499 10.78 7.48 14.96
C VAL A 499 9.65 6.74 14.24
N ASN A 500 8.91 5.89 14.95
CA ASN A 500 7.75 5.20 14.39
C ASN A 500 6.51 6.10 14.25
N LEU A 501 6.51 7.31 14.83
CA LEU A 501 5.44 8.32 14.77
C LEU A 501 6.00 9.73 14.45
N PRO A 502 6.51 9.95 13.22
CA PRO A 502 7.20 11.18 12.82
C PRO A 502 6.22 12.32 12.50
N LEU A 503 5.59 12.88 13.54
CA LEU A 503 4.69 14.04 13.45
C LEU A 503 5.42 15.36 13.69
N GLU A 504 4.80 16.49 13.32
CA GLU A 504 5.41 17.82 13.55
C GLU A 504 5.72 18.10 15.03
N GLN A 505 4.89 17.60 15.96
CA GLN A 505 5.17 17.68 17.39
C GLN A 505 6.45 16.94 17.77
N SER A 506 6.65 15.72 17.26
CA SER A 506 7.85 14.89 17.47
C SER A 506 9.11 15.59 16.94
N PHE A 507 9.03 16.23 15.77
CA PHE A 507 10.16 16.99 15.21
C PHE A 507 10.51 18.23 16.04
N ASN A 508 9.52 18.94 16.58
CA ASN A 508 9.76 20.08 17.46
C ASN A 508 10.45 19.66 18.76
N TYR A 509 10.08 18.50 19.30
CA TYR A 509 10.77 17.90 20.43
C TYR A 509 12.22 17.51 20.09
N ALA A 510 12.47 16.83 18.97
CA ALA A 510 13.84 16.52 18.53
C ALA A 510 14.71 17.79 18.40
N LEU A 511 14.15 18.88 17.84
CA LEU A 511 14.84 20.15 17.66
C LEU A 511 15.31 20.81 18.97
N SER A 512 14.69 20.52 20.12
CA SER A 512 15.09 21.08 21.42
C SER A 512 16.30 20.39 22.03
N HIS A 513 16.63 19.17 21.58
CA HIS A 513 17.75 18.38 22.07
C HIS A 513 19.02 18.49 21.21
N VAL A 514 18.95 19.25 20.12
CA VAL A 514 20.06 19.36 19.15
C VAL A 514 20.75 20.73 19.24
N CYS A 515 22.07 20.71 19.47
CA CYS A 515 22.94 21.89 19.56
C CYS A 515 22.42 22.92 20.59
N ASN A 516 22.06 22.45 21.79
CA ASN A 516 21.55 23.24 22.91
C ASN A 516 22.62 23.38 24.04
N PRO A 517 22.36 24.17 25.10
CA PRO A 517 23.31 24.33 26.21
C PRO A 517 23.45 23.09 27.11
N ILE A 518 22.36 22.34 27.29
CA ILE A 518 22.29 21.10 28.07
C ILE A 518 22.43 19.94 27.08
N HIS A 519 23.65 19.76 26.59
CA HIS A 519 23.97 18.75 25.57
C HIS A 519 24.32 17.41 26.23
N ASN A 520 23.64 16.37 25.74
CA ASN A 520 23.89 14.97 26.00
C ASN A 520 23.94 14.24 24.64
N ALA A 521 25.01 13.49 24.40
CA ALA A 521 25.24 12.84 23.12
C ALA A 521 24.16 11.80 22.78
N LYS A 522 23.70 10.99 23.75
CA LYS A 522 22.71 9.93 23.52
C LYS A 522 21.36 10.51 23.06
N SER A 523 20.88 11.57 23.73
CA SER A 523 19.60 12.20 23.38
C SER A 523 19.67 13.00 22.08
N SER A 524 20.80 13.66 21.82
CA SER A 524 21.04 14.39 20.56
C SER A 524 21.20 13.46 19.34
N GLU A 525 21.86 12.30 19.48
CA GLU A 525 21.93 11.29 18.43
C GLU A 525 20.54 10.72 18.10
N ALA A 526 19.73 10.39 19.11
CA ALA A 526 18.36 9.95 18.92
C ALA A 526 17.49 11.03 18.23
N ALA A 527 17.69 12.30 18.59
CA ALA A 527 17.03 13.43 17.97
C ALA A 527 17.41 13.58 16.48
N LEU A 528 18.69 13.42 16.14
CA LEU A 528 19.16 13.47 14.75
C LEU A 528 18.61 12.29 13.92
N LYS A 529 18.57 11.07 14.48
CA LYS A 529 17.92 9.91 13.84
C LYS A 529 16.43 10.15 13.59
N LEU A 530 15.72 10.88 14.47
CA LEU A 530 14.33 11.27 14.22
C LEU A 530 14.22 12.37 13.15
N LEU A 531 15.09 13.38 13.17
CA LEU A 531 15.09 14.47 12.19
C LEU A 531 15.43 14.01 10.77
N SER A 532 16.15 12.90 10.59
CA SER A 532 16.44 12.34 9.26
C SER A 532 15.20 11.87 8.51
N LEU A 533 14.11 11.55 9.21
CA LEU A 533 12.83 11.18 8.62
C LEU A 533 12.00 12.37 8.13
N ARG A 534 12.37 13.60 8.49
CA ARG A 534 11.61 14.78 8.10
C ARG A 534 11.77 15.02 6.60
N ASN A 535 10.65 15.31 5.92
CA ASN A 535 10.67 15.58 4.48
C ASN A 535 11.59 16.80 4.20
N PRO A 536 12.57 16.67 3.28
CA PRO A 536 13.46 17.76 2.88
C PRO A 536 12.77 19.08 2.54
N GLU A 537 11.54 19.06 2.01
CA GLU A 537 10.76 20.28 1.71
C GLU A 537 10.39 21.10 2.94
N LYS A 538 10.37 20.47 4.13
CA LYS A 538 10.04 21.11 5.40
C LYS A 538 11.28 21.55 6.19
N HIS A 539 12.48 21.38 5.63
CA HIS A 539 13.71 21.83 6.28
C HIS A 539 13.86 23.34 6.14
N ASP A 540 13.65 24.04 7.23
CA ASP A 540 13.80 25.49 7.26
C ASP A 540 15.28 25.91 7.37
N SER A 541 15.53 27.18 7.08
CA SER A 541 16.89 27.73 7.14
C SER A 541 17.48 27.71 8.57
N ALA A 542 16.64 27.65 9.60
CA ALA A 542 17.06 27.58 11.00
C ALA A 542 17.63 26.19 11.34
N LEU A 543 16.93 25.11 10.96
CA LEU A 543 17.41 23.73 11.09
C LEU A 543 18.71 23.53 10.31
N ILE A 544 18.77 23.98 9.05
CA ILE A 544 19.99 23.84 8.23
C ILE A 544 21.19 24.50 8.92
N LYS A 545 21.02 25.71 9.48
CA LYS A 545 22.10 26.40 10.23
C LYS A 545 22.52 25.63 11.48
N LYS A 546 21.58 25.05 12.23
CA LYS A 546 21.90 24.20 13.39
C LYS A 546 22.69 22.97 12.96
N LEU A 547 22.24 22.24 11.94
CA LEU A 547 22.93 21.05 11.43
C LEU A 547 24.35 21.35 10.94
N VAL A 548 24.54 22.49 10.25
CA VAL A 548 25.88 22.92 9.83
C VAL A 548 26.78 23.24 11.03
N LYS A 549 26.25 23.76 12.14
CA LYS A 549 27.03 23.99 13.37
C LYS A 549 27.48 22.67 14.00
N ILE A 550 26.60 21.66 14.06
CA ILE A 550 26.93 20.32 14.56
C ILE A 550 28.01 19.69 13.69
N PHE A 551 27.81 19.70 12.37
CA PHE A 551 28.80 19.17 11.43
C PHE A 551 30.16 19.87 11.56
N ARG A 552 30.20 21.16 11.89
CA ARG A 552 31.45 21.90 12.09
C ARG A 552 32.01 21.80 13.50
N ASN A 553 31.31 21.13 14.41
CA ASN A 553 31.63 21.10 15.84
C ASN A 553 31.78 22.50 16.45
N VAL A 554 30.80 23.40 16.22
CA VAL A 554 30.78 24.79 16.72
C VAL A 554 29.53 25.04 17.59
N CYS A 555 29.01 23.99 18.20
CA CYS A 555 27.96 24.11 19.22
C CYS A 555 28.59 24.59 20.55
N GLN A 556 27.75 24.91 21.54
CA GLN A 556 28.25 25.40 22.84
C GLN A 556 29.04 24.33 23.59
N ARG A 557 28.67 23.07 23.42
CA ARG A 557 29.48 21.89 23.74
C ARG A 557 29.90 21.20 22.46
N GLU A 558 31.02 20.48 22.56
CA GLU A 558 31.56 19.72 21.44
C GLU A 558 30.62 18.57 21.06
N SER A 559 30.34 18.47 19.77
CA SER A 559 29.56 17.39 19.18
C SER A 559 30.44 16.18 18.90
N THR A 560 29.88 14.98 19.05
CA THR A 560 30.55 13.72 18.73
C THR A 560 30.71 13.55 17.21
N ARG A 561 31.57 12.61 16.79
CA ARG A 561 31.68 12.24 15.37
C ARG A 561 30.35 11.70 14.84
N THR A 562 29.68 10.83 15.58
CA THR A 562 28.38 10.25 15.22
C THR A 562 27.34 11.35 14.92
N GLU A 563 27.23 12.35 15.80
CA GLU A 563 26.33 13.50 15.59
C GLU A 563 26.69 14.31 14.33
N SER A 564 27.99 14.50 14.09
CA SER A 564 28.46 15.17 12.86
C SER A 564 28.07 14.40 11.60
N LEU A 565 28.21 13.06 11.61
CA LEU A 565 27.87 12.22 10.46
C LEU A 565 26.36 12.15 10.21
N LEU A 566 25.56 11.99 11.27
CA LEU A 566 24.10 12.04 11.16
C LEU A 566 23.62 13.40 10.63
N ALA A 567 24.18 14.50 11.14
CA ALA A 567 23.87 15.84 10.63
C ALA A 567 24.25 16.01 9.14
N LEU A 568 25.37 15.42 8.72
CA LEU A 568 25.78 15.40 7.31
C LEU A 568 24.76 14.66 6.44
N ASP A 569 24.30 13.48 6.85
CA ASP A 569 23.35 12.69 6.06
C ASP A 569 22.02 13.45 5.85
N ILE A 570 21.51 14.11 6.90
CA ILE A 570 20.32 14.99 6.81
C ILE A 570 20.55 16.15 5.84
N LEU A 571 21.72 16.80 5.92
CA LEU A 571 22.07 17.90 5.03
C LEU A 571 22.18 17.44 3.58
N LEU A 572 22.81 16.30 3.31
CA LEU A 572 22.98 15.74 1.97
C LEU A 572 21.64 15.39 1.32
N ASN A 573 20.70 14.83 2.08
CA ASN A 573 19.33 14.57 1.59
C ASN A 573 18.58 15.87 1.22
N SER A 574 18.98 17.00 1.79
CA SER A 574 18.35 18.32 1.56
C SER A 574 18.98 19.12 0.41
N VAL A 575 20.16 18.71 -0.08
CA VAL A 575 20.91 19.40 -1.15
C VAL A 575 20.10 19.61 -2.45
N PRO A 576 19.27 18.65 -2.94
CA PRO A 576 18.53 18.84 -4.19
C PRO A 576 17.58 20.05 -4.16
N LEU A 577 17.08 20.42 -2.98
CA LEU A 577 16.17 21.54 -2.77
C LEU A 577 16.90 22.80 -2.29
N HIS A 578 17.98 22.64 -1.52
CA HIS A 578 18.73 23.72 -0.90
C HIS A 578 20.21 23.73 -1.34
N GLN A 579 20.48 24.33 -2.50
CA GLN A 579 21.82 24.41 -3.10
C GLN A 579 22.87 25.14 -2.24
N THR A 580 22.46 25.96 -1.26
CA THR A 580 23.40 26.64 -0.36
C THR A 580 24.13 25.67 0.57
N ILE A 581 23.54 24.49 0.84
CA ILE A 581 24.11 23.47 1.73
C ILE A 581 25.46 22.99 1.24
N GLY A 582 25.59 22.64 -0.05
CA GLY A 582 26.87 22.15 -0.58
C GLY A 582 27.97 23.20 -0.46
N THR A 583 27.63 24.48 -0.58
CA THR A 583 28.60 25.56 -0.36
C THR A 583 29.04 25.63 1.11
N TYR A 584 28.13 25.44 2.08
CA TYR A 584 28.49 25.40 3.50
C TYR A 584 29.38 24.21 3.84
N LEU A 585 29.06 23.04 3.29
CA LEU A 585 29.81 21.79 3.51
C LEU A 585 31.23 21.87 2.93
N LEU A 586 31.38 22.34 1.68
CA LEU A 586 32.70 22.45 1.05
C LEU A 586 33.57 23.55 1.68
N ARG A 587 32.96 24.60 2.24
CA ARG A 587 33.72 25.61 3.01
C ARG A 587 34.28 25.11 4.34
N SER A 588 33.78 23.99 4.85
CA SER A 588 34.35 23.36 6.05
C SER A 588 35.57 22.50 5.75
N GLU A 589 35.90 22.24 4.48
CA GLU A 589 37.06 21.42 4.12
C GLU A 589 38.37 22.07 4.60
N SER A 590 39.19 21.27 5.28
CA SER A 590 40.57 21.61 5.66
C SER A 590 41.55 20.77 4.85
N THR A 591 42.78 21.27 4.65
CA THR A 591 43.86 20.51 4.01
C THR A 591 44.46 19.45 4.92
N HIS A 592 44.35 19.63 6.25
CA HIS A 592 44.81 18.69 7.27
C HIS A 592 43.68 18.51 8.30
N PRO A 593 42.69 17.65 8.00
CA PRO A 593 41.61 17.41 8.94
C PRO A 593 42.12 16.67 10.18
N VAL A 594 41.70 17.12 11.37
CA VAL A 594 41.98 16.43 12.64
C VAL A 594 41.29 15.07 12.66
N ASP A 595 40.00 15.04 12.31
CA ASP A 595 39.21 13.80 12.24
C ASP A 595 39.21 13.24 10.81
N GLN A 596 40.16 12.36 10.50
CA GLN A 596 40.30 11.76 9.17
C GLN A 596 39.11 10.85 8.82
N GLU A 597 38.56 10.13 9.79
CA GLU A 597 37.41 9.22 9.63
C GLU A 597 36.17 9.97 9.15
N LYS A 598 35.86 11.11 9.80
CA LYS A 598 34.74 11.98 9.41
C LYS A 598 34.83 12.48 7.98
N TRP A 599 36.02 12.92 7.56
CA TRP A 599 36.20 13.46 6.21
C TRP A 599 36.23 12.36 5.14
N ALA A 600 36.74 11.18 5.45
CA ALA A 600 36.65 10.03 4.55
C ALA A 600 35.20 9.64 4.30
N TYR A 601 34.41 9.52 5.37
CA TYR A 601 32.96 9.31 5.28
C TYR A 601 32.29 10.42 4.44
N PHE A 602 32.63 11.68 4.68
CA PHE A 602 32.06 12.82 3.95
C PHE A 602 32.22 12.70 2.43
N TYR A 603 33.42 12.35 1.95
CA TYR A 603 33.66 12.21 0.51
C TYR A 603 32.90 11.03 -0.09
N ASP A 604 32.85 9.91 0.64
CA ASP A 604 32.14 8.71 0.22
C ASP A 604 30.61 8.93 0.21
N ALA A 605 30.08 9.65 1.19
CA ALA A 605 28.66 10.03 1.26
C ALA A 605 28.25 10.97 0.10
N ILE A 606 29.11 11.91 -0.29
CA ILE A 606 28.90 12.71 -1.51
C ILE A 606 28.88 11.79 -2.74
N ASN A 607 29.80 10.83 -2.86
CA ASN A 607 29.80 9.92 -3.99
C ASN A 607 28.56 9.02 -4.03
N ALA A 608 28.08 8.54 -2.86
CA ALA A 608 26.86 7.76 -2.73
C ALA A 608 25.63 8.55 -3.19
N THR A 609 25.52 9.83 -2.78
CA THR A 609 24.37 10.68 -3.17
C THR A 609 24.38 11.07 -4.65
N ARG A 610 25.57 11.30 -5.23
CA ARG A 610 25.74 11.51 -6.68
C ARG A 610 25.26 10.31 -7.49
N PHE A 611 25.46 9.09 -6.98
CA PHE A 611 25.07 7.87 -7.68
C PHE A 611 23.53 7.69 -7.75
N ARG A 612 22.76 8.27 -6.83
CA ARG A 612 21.30 8.11 -6.77
C ARG A 612 20.55 8.84 -7.89
N THR A 613 20.93 10.08 -8.21
CA THR A 613 20.25 10.86 -9.27
C THR A 613 21.22 11.70 -10.10
N GLU A 614 21.00 11.72 -11.41
CA GLU A 614 21.80 12.49 -12.36
C GLU A 614 21.83 14.00 -12.03
N LYS A 615 20.70 14.55 -11.56
CA LYS A 615 20.61 15.96 -11.14
C LYS A 615 21.56 16.30 -9.99
N VAL A 616 21.72 15.39 -9.03
CA VAL A 616 22.62 15.59 -7.88
C VAL A 616 24.07 15.44 -8.31
N ASP A 617 24.37 14.52 -9.23
CA ASP A 617 25.71 14.39 -9.81
C ASP A 617 26.14 15.67 -10.54
N ASP A 618 25.28 16.19 -11.41
CA ASP A 618 25.52 17.44 -12.12
C ASP A 618 25.76 18.61 -11.18
N TYR A 619 24.95 18.72 -10.12
CA TYR A 619 25.12 19.75 -9.09
C TYR A 619 26.52 19.70 -8.45
N TRP A 620 26.94 18.53 -7.96
CA TRP A 620 28.25 18.40 -7.31
C TRP A 620 29.41 18.60 -8.28
N ARG A 621 29.27 18.13 -9.53
CA ARG A 621 30.25 18.34 -10.61
C ARG A 621 30.43 19.82 -10.92
N LEU A 622 29.34 20.57 -11.05
CA LEU A 622 29.38 22.02 -11.25
C LEU A 622 29.99 22.74 -10.04
N LEU A 623 29.63 22.34 -8.82
CA LEU A 623 30.13 22.95 -7.60
C LEU A 623 31.66 22.73 -7.43
N ARG A 624 32.18 21.55 -7.78
CA ARG A 624 33.62 21.25 -7.74
C ARG A 624 34.43 21.93 -8.84
N ASN A 625 33.79 22.48 -9.88
CA ASN A 625 34.48 23.23 -10.94
C ASN A 625 34.94 24.62 -10.47
N PHE A 626 34.29 25.20 -9.45
CA PHE A 626 34.70 26.47 -8.86
C PHE A 626 36.09 26.36 -8.24
N ARG A 627 36.97 27.33 -8.53
CA ARG A 627 38.37 27.33 -8.09
C ARG A 627 38.54 27.10 -6.58
N VAL A 628 37.62 27.65 -5.76
CA VAL A 628 37.65 27.57 -4.29
C VAL A 628 37.32 26.16 -3.78
N PHE A 629 36.60 25.35 -4.55
CA PHE A 629 36.10 24.03 -4.14
C PHE A 629 36.77 22.87 -4.88
N ARG A 630 37.82 23.15 -5.63
CA ARG A 630 38.57 22.10 -6.34
C ARG A 630 39.25 21.20 -5.30
N PRO A 631 39.09 19.87 -5.43
CA PRO A 631 39.67 18.94 -4.49
C PRO A 631 41.20 18.95 -4.59
N ASN A 632 41.87 18.89 -3.45
CA ASN A 632 43.32 18.74 -3.34
C ASN A 632 43.71 17.27 -3.09
N TRP A 633 44.96 16.89 -3.36
CA TRP A 633 45.52 15.58 -3.06
C TRP A 633 45.48 15.26 -1.56
N ALA A 634 45.78 16.24 -0.69
CA ALA A 634 45.72 16.07 0.76
C ALA A 634 44.32 15.69 1.26
N GLN A 635 43.27 16.21 0.61
CA GLN A 635 41.88 15.88 0.91
C GLN A 635 41.50 14.46 0.46
N ARG A 636 42.25 13.88 -0.49
CA ARG A 636 41.99 12.54 -1.07
C ARG A 636 42.87 11.44 -0.47
N SER A 637 43.94 11.79 0.23
CA SER A 637 44.92 10.86 0.79
C SER A 637 44.67 10.56 2.28
N LEU A 638 43.41 10.55 2.73
CA LEU A 638 43.06 10.27 4.12
C LEU A 638 43.29 8.80 4.48
N ILE A 639 43.84 8.57 5.68
CA ILE A 639 44.04 7.27 6.30
C ILE A 639 42.84 7.04 7.22
N ALA A 640 41.84 6.31 6.69
CA ALA A 640 40.57 6.10 7.37
C ALA A 640 39.83 4.90 6.78
N THR A 641 38.97 4.27 7.58
CA THR A 641 38.16 3.08 7.21
C THR A 641 36.66 3.39 7.07
N SER A 642 36.15 4.45 7.68
CA SER A 642 34.76 4.92 7.56
C SER A 642 34.37 5.22 6.12
N ASN A 643 33.13 4.87 5.76
CA ASN A 643 32.68 4.86 4.36
C ASN A 643 31.16 4.95 4.26
N ALA A 644 30.67 5.53 3.17
CA ALA A 644 29.28 5.46 2.74
C ALA A 644 29.18 5.07 1.26
N ARG A 645 28.32 4.11 0.94
CA ARG A 645 28.18 3.59 -0.42
C ARG A 645 26.71 3.36 -0.77
N SER A 646 26.37 3.70 -2.01
CA SER A 646 25.09 3.33 -2.63
C SER A 646 25.35 2.43 -3.83
N THR A 647 24.63 1.32 -3.92
CA THR A 647 24.76 0.36 -5.02
C THR A 647 23.38 0.02 -5.58
N LYS A 648 23.25 0.02 -6.91
CA LYS A 648 22.02 -0.41 -7.58
C LYS A 648 21.97 -1.93 -7.60
N ALA A 649 21.18 -2.52 -6.70
CA ALA A 649 21.08 -3.97 -6.54
C ALA A 649 20.33 -4.63 -7.71
N THR A 650 19.23 -4.01 -8.15
CA THR A 650 18.47 -4.49 -9.31
C THR A 650 17.67 -3.37 -9.98
N HIS A 651 17.33 -3.57 -11.25
CA HIS A 651 16.51 -2.67 -12.05
C HIS A 651 15.56 -3.48 -12.95
N VAL A 652 14.26 -3.46 -12.63
CA VAL A 652 13.22 -4.22 -13.34
C VAL A 652 12.09 -3.28 -13.76
N GLY A 653 12.11 -2.85 -15.03
CA GLY A 653 11.10 -1.92 -15.54
C GLY A 653 11.16 -0.57 -14.80
N PRO A 654 10.06 -0.10 -14.18
CA PRO A 654 10.05 1.13 -13.37
C PRO A 654 10.57 0.97 -11.93
N LEU A 655 10.97 -0.24 -11.53
CA LEU A 655 11.45 -0.55 -10.19
C LEU A 655 12.98 -0.51 -10.13
N THR A 656 13.53 0.23 -9.18
CA THR A 656 14.96 0.20 -8.86
C THR A 656 15.14 -0.08 -7.37
N VAL A 657 15.99 -1.05 -7.03
CA VAL A 657 16.35 -1.32 -5.63
C VAL A 657 17.79 -0.87 -5.41
N PHE A 658 17.99 -0.13 -4.33
CA PHE A 658 19.29 0.34 -3.86
C PHE A 658 19.65 -0.36 -2.56
N PHE A 659 20.92 -0.73 -2.46
CA PHE A 659 21.54 -1.10 -1.19
C PHE A 659 22.46 0.03 -0.80
N ASP A 660 22.21 0.58 0.38
CA ASP A 660 23.02 1.65 0.96
C ASP A 660 23.69 1.13 2.22
N SER A 661 25.00 1.35 2.33
CA SER A 661 25.80 0.94 3.48
C SER A 661 26.54 2.16 4.00
N ARG A 662 26.35 2.49 5.27
CA ARG A 662 27.05 3.55 6.00
C ARG A 662 27.77 2.91 7.17
N GLU A 663 29.07 3.11 7.24
CA GLU A 663 29.90 2.52 8.28
C GLU A 663 30.81 3.60 8.89
N GLU A 664 30.86 3.59 10.21
CA GLU A 664 31.66 4.46 11.04
C GLU A 664 32.62 3.62 11.87
N PHE A 665 33.89 3.99 11.82
CA PHE A 665 34.97 3.38 12.58
C PHE A 665 35.65 4.42 13.47
N GLU A 666 36.15 3.97 14.62
CA GLU A 666 37.06 4.75 15.45
C GLU A 666 38.46 4.83 14.86
N SER A 667 39.23 5.82 15.36
CA SER A 667 40.68 5.89 15.10
C SER A 667 41.31 4.55 15.45
N GLY A 668 42.18 4.02 14.58
CA GLY A 668 42.76 2.67 14.72
C GLY A 668 41.99 1.56 13.99
N GLY A 669 40.81 1.87 13.42
CA GLY A 669 40.06 0.94 12.58
C GLY A 669 39.08 0.04 13.35
N LEU A 670 38.72 0.39 14.58
CA LEU A 670 37.71 -0.32 15.37
C LEU A 670 36.30 0.01 14.90
N PHE A 671 35.47 -1.02 14.81
CA PHE A 671 34.08 -0.86 14.43
C PHE A 671 33.31 -0.04 15.48
N LYS A 672 32.49 0.91 15.04
CA LYS A 672 31.62 1.70 15.91
C LYS A 672 30.15 1.59 15.52
N ARG A 673 29.84 1.79 14.24
CA ARG A 673 28.47 1.76 13.75
C ARG A 673 28.38 1.32 12.30
N SER A 674 27.34 0.56 11.97
CA SER A 674 26.94 0.22 10.60
C SER A 674 25.44 0.41 10.45
N GLU A 675 25.05 0.96 9.31
CA GLU A 675 23.67 1.07 8.85
C GLU A 675 23.61 0.50 7.44
N PHE A 676 22.80 -0.53 7.26
CA PHE A 676 22.55 -1.16 5.97
C PHE A 676 21.08 -1.05 5.60
N ASP A 677 20.80 -0.30 4.53
CA ASP A 677 19.45 -0.03 4.06
C ASP A 677 19.16 -0.72 2.73
N VAL A 678 17.91 -1.16 2.59
CA VAL A 678 17.32 -1.61 1.33
C VAL A 678 16.19 -0.67 0.94
N ASP A 679 16.49 0.20 -0.02
CA ASP A 679 15.56 1.19 -0.53
C ASP A 679 14.94 0.74 -1.86
N MET A 680 13.62 0.89 -1.97
CA MET A 680 12.89 0.66 -3.21
C MET A 680 12.43 1.99 -3.79
N LEU A 681 12.84 2.28 -5.02
CA LEU A 681 12.34 3.42 -5.78
C LEU A 681 11.35 2.94 -6.84
N PHE A 682 10.14 3.50 -6.78
CA PHE A 682 9.05 3.14 -7.68
C PHE A 682 8.30 4.35 -8.27
N GLY A 683 8.00 4.31 -9.57
CA GLY A 683 7.08 5.23 -10.23
C GLY A 683 7.51 6.70 -10.19
N LEU A 684 6.70 7.57 -9.58
CA LEU A 684 6.92 9.03 -9.45
C LEU A 684 8.06 9.39 -8.47
N ASN A 685 9.15 8.61 -8.43
CA ASN A 685 10.25 8.73 -7.45
C ASN A 685 9.80 8.60 -5.99
N ARG A 686 8.80 7.75 -5.70
CA ARG A 686 8.49 7.40 -4.31
C ARG A 686 9.54 6.40 -3.82
N LEU A 687 10.32 6.80 -2.83
CA LEU A 687 11.26 5.95 -2.12
C LEU A 687 10.51 5.26 -0.97
N THR A 688 10.66 3.95 -0.84
CA THR A 688 10.09 3.15 0.24
C THR A 688 11.21 2.35 0.88
N HIS A 689 11.44 2.58 2.17
CA HIS A 689 12.40 1.83 2.98
C HIS A 689 11.81 0.44 3.27
N LEU A 690 12.47 -0.62 2.82
CA LEU A 690 11.99 -1.98 3.00
C LEU A 690 12.57 -2.63 4.24
N PHE A 691 13.87 -2.46 4.43
CA PHE A 691 14.67 -3.09 5.48
C PHE A 691 15.81 -2.14 5.84
N GLU A 692 16.08 -1.99 7.13
CA GLU A 692 17.28 -1.32 7.64
C GLU A 692 17.80 -2.17 8.82
N LEU A 693 19.10 -2.42 8.84
CA LEU A 693 19.80 -3.06 9.95
C LEU A 693 20.86 -2.09 10.46
N ASN A 694 20.66 -1.63 11.70
CA ASN A 694 21.61 -0.81 12.42
C ASN A 694 22.36 -1.68 13.42
N LEU A 695 23.68 -1.58 13.41
CA LEU A 695 24.58 -2.19 14.38
C LEU A 695 25.36 -1.06 15.04
N ASP A 696 25.27 -0.93 16.35
CA ASP A 696 25.94 0.09 17.14
C ASP A 696 26.83 -0.61 18.18
N SER A 697 28.04 -0.10 18.40
CA SER A 697 28.96 -0.56 19.45
C SER A 697 29.74 0.60 20.07
N THR A 698 29.86 0.59 21.39
CA THR A 698 30.57 1.60 22.20
C THR A 698 31.59 0.93 23.11
N GLY A 699 32.69 1.61 23.43
CA GLY A 699 33.67 1.14 24.42
C GLY A 699 34.58 -0.01 24.00
N LEU A 700 34.48 -0.54 22.76
CA LEU A 700 35.32 -1.66 22.29
C LEU A 700 36.83 -1.35 22.35
N ALA A 701 37.23 -0.11 22.08
CA ALA A 701 38.64 0.32 22.15
C ALA A 701 39.26 0.13 23.54
N ALA A 702 38.51 0.48 24.59
CA ALA A 702 38.96 0.31 25.97
C ALA A 702 39.17 -1.16 26.36
N SER A 703 38.47 -2.10 25.71
CA SER A 703 38.58 -3.53 26.00
C SER A 703 39.83 -4.20 25.39
N LEU A 704 40.37 -3.65 24.30
CA LEU A 704 41.52 -4.20 23.58
C LEU A 704 42.87 -3.66 24.09
N GLY A 705 42.85 -2.84 25.15
CA GLY A 705 44.05 -2.29 25.77
C GLY A 705 44.59 -1.04 25.07
N ASP A 706 43.81 -0.42 24.19
CA ASP A 706 44.21 0.79 23.48
C ASP A 706 43.95 2.01 24.38
N SER A 707 44.91 2.28 25.25
CA SER A 707 44.96 3.48 26.08
C SER A 707 45.99 4.44 25.49
N GLU A 708 45.59 5.31 24.56
CA GLU A 708 46.14 6.66 24.35
C GLU A 708 45.56 7.35 23.10
N THR A 709 44.66 8.32 23.30
CA THR A 709 44.35 9.56 22.52
C THR A 709 42.88 9.94 22.77
N ASP A 710 42.44 11.14 23.18
CA ASP A 710 43.02 12.44 23.48
C ASP A 710 42.25 13.03 24.68
N GLY A 711 42.95 13.83 25.50
CA GLY A 711 42.45 14.41 26.75
C GLY A 711 41.30 15.42 26.61
N SER A 712 40.07 14.93 26.50
CA SER A 712 38.86 15.65 26.92
C SER A 712 38.14 14.80 27.95
N ASN A 713 37.60 15.44 29.01
CA ASN A 713 36.90 14.80 30.13
C ASN A 713 35.74 13.89 29.66
N GLY A 714 36.07 12.69 29.20
CA GLY A 714 35.14 11.70 28.69
C GLY A 714 34.63 10.88 29.86
N GLU A 715 33.32 10.96 30.09
CA GLU A 715 32.59 9.92 30.81
C GLU A 715 33.08 8.56 30.30
N GLU A 716 33.48 7.65 31.21
CA GLU A 716 33.86 6.28 30.87
C GLU A 716 32.77 5.70 29.96
N GLN A 717 33.06 5.54 28.67
CA GLN A 717 32.06 5.04 27.73
C GLN A 717 31.75 3.60 28.11
N GLU A 718 30.50 3.38 28.54
CA GLU A 718 30.01 2.05 28.86
C GLU A 718 30.15 1.15 27.61
N LEU A 719 30.83 0.03 27.79
CA LEU A 719 31.04 -0.99 26.77
C LEU A 719 29.72 -1.65 26.44
N SER A 720 29.21 -1.51 25.21
CA SER A 720 27.95 -2.12 24.81
C SER A 720 27.90 -2.34 23.31
N ALA A 721 27.10 -3.32 22.86
CA ALA A 721 26.73 -3.44 21.46
C ALA A 721 25.26 -3.81 21.31
N SER A 722 24.63 -3.23 20.29
CA SER A 722 23.22 -3.47 20.01
C SER A 722 22.95 -3.53 18.50
N ALA A 723 21.87 -4.22 18.16
CA ALA A 723 21.29 -4.23 16.83
C ALA A 723 19.87 -3.68 16.85
N GLN A 724 19.51 -2.93 15.84
CA GLN A 724 18.15 -2.46 15.61
C GLN A 724 17.71 -2.80 14.20
N LEU A 725 16.55 -3.45 14.12
CA LEU A 725 15.91 -3.81 12.87
C LEU A 725 14.77 -2.83 12.56
N THR A 726 14.73 -2.35 11.33
CA THR A 726 13.56 -1.67 10.77
C THR A 726 13.03 -2.51 9.61
N LEU A 727 11.73 -2.83 9.62
CA LEU A 727 11.05 -3.55 8.55
C LEU A 727 9.80 -2.78 8.12
N LEU A 728 9.67 -2.44 6.83
CA LEU A 728 8.53 -1.68 6.27
C LEU A 728 8.15 -0.43 7.10
N ASN A 729 9.15 0.40 7.42
CA ASN A 729 9.05 1.58 8.30
C ASN A 729 8.65 1.29 9.75
N HIS A 730 8.56 0.05 10.21
CA HIS A 730 8.43 -0.27 11.63
C HIS A 730 9.82 -0.57 12.21
N ARG A 731 10.29 0.29 13.10
CA ARG A 731 11.52 0.08 13.86
C ARG A 731 11.20 -0.72 15.11
N SER A 732 11.95 -1.80 15.34
CA SER A 732 11.86 -2.59 16.56
C SER A 732 12.78 -2.01 17.66
N PRO A 733 12.53 -2.36 18.94
CA PRO A 733 13.44 -2.03 20.03
C PRO A 733 14.86 -2.56 19.78
N ASP A 734 15.86 -1.89 20.36
CA ASP A 734 17.25 -2.31 20.26
C ASP A 734 17.45 -3.66 20.97
N ARG A 735 18.08 -4.61 20.28
CA ARG A 735 18.53 -5.88 20.84
C ARG A 735 19.97 -5.71 21.29
N VAL A 736 20.18 -5.70 22.60
CA VAL A 736 21.52 -5.59 23.19
C VAL A 736 22.19 -6.96 23.17
N PHE A 737 23.36 -7.06 22.53
CA PHE A 737 24.14 -8.30 22.49
C PHE A 737 24.94 -8.50 23.78
N PHE A 738 25.53 -7.42 24.29
CA PHE A 738 26.23 -7.40 25.57
C PHE A 738 26.19 -6.00 26.16
N ASN A 739 26.21 -5.92 27.49
CA ASN A 739 26.36 -4.68 28.22
C ASN A 739 27.40 -4.86 29.34
N GLY A 740 28.55 -4.20 29.20
CA GLY A 740 29.70 -4.38 30.06
C GLY A 740 30.60 -5.56 29.65
N TYR A 741 31.74 -5.64 30.34
CA TYR A 741 32.83 -6.55 29.99
C TYR A 741 32.50 -8.02 30.24
N SER A 742 31.75 -8.33 31.31
CA SER A 742 31.35 -9.70 31.65
C SER A 742 30.52 -10.33 30.53
N ASP A 743 29.52 -9.59 30.03
CA ASP A 743 28.62 -10.05 28.98
C ASP A 743 29.37 -10.17 27.64
N LEU A 744 30.27 -9.23 27.33
CA LEU A 744 31.13 -9.33 26.15
C LEU A 744 31.96 -10.61 26.19
N MET A 745 32.64 -10.89 27.31
CA MET A 745 33.44 -12.10 27.43
C MET A 745 32.56 -13.35 27.32
N SER A 746 31.36 -13.34 27.92
CA SER A 746 30.40 -14.43 27.75
C SER A 746 30.02 -14.64 26.28
N ALA A 747 29.77 -13.57 25.54
CA ALA A 747 29.44 -13.63 24.12
C ALA A 747 30.63 -14.14 23.28
N VAL A 748 31.86 -13.71 23.59
CA VAL A 748 33.09 -14.16 22.92
C VAL A 748 33.35 -15.65 23.20
N TRP A 749 33.17 -16.12 24.43
CA TRP A 749 33.34 -17.54 24.77
C TRP A 749 32.24 -18.43 24.16
N GLY A 750 31.05 -17.87 23.91
CA GLY A 750 29.96 -18.55 23.21
C GLY A 750 30.05 -18.47 21.68
N ALA A 751 31.02 -17.73 21.12
CA ALA A 751 31.21 -17.57 19.69
C ALA A 751 32.02 -18.74 19.10
N ASP A 752 31.36 -19.89 18.98
CA ASP A 752 31.95 -21.16 18.55
C ASP A 752 31.69 -21.50 17.06
N GLY A 753 31.10 -20.56 16.32
CA GLY A 753 30.78 -20.71 14.90
C GLY A 753 29.44 -21.42 14.61
N HIS A 754 28.68 -21.89 15.61
CA HIS A 754 27.37 -22.49 15.33
C HIS A 754 26.35 -21.44 14.85
N THR A 755 25.54 -21.83 13.86
CA THR A 755 24.47 -20.98 13.33
C THR A 755 23.24 -21.04 14.23
N ALA A 756 22.76 -19.87 14.67
CA ALA A 756 21.53 -19.72 15.44
C ALA A 756 20.50 -18.85 14.69
N LYS A 757 19.20 -19.12 14.90
CA LYS A 757 18.11 -18.26 14.40
C LYS A 757 18.02 -17.02 15.30
N LEU A 758 18.29 -15.86 14.72
CA LEU A 758 18.26 -14.58 15.44
C LEU A 758 16.89 -13.91 15.37
N HIS A 759 16.18 -14.06 14.24
CA HIS A 759 14.92 -13.36 14.01
C HIS A 759 14.03 -14.09 13.00
N GLU A 760 12.70 -14.04 13.20
CA GLU A 760 11.71 -14.58 12.27
C GLU A 760 10.47 -13.68 12.23
N ASP A 761 10.17 -13.13 11.05
CA ASP A 761 8.96 -12.33 10.81
C ASP A 761 8.20 -12.82 9.58
N ASN A 762 6.93 -13.15 9.77
CA ASN A 762 5.97 -13.37 8.69
C ASN A 762 4.95 -12.24 8.70
N ILE A 763 4.85 -11.51 7.59
CA ILE A 763 4.09 -10.28 7.49
C ILE A 763 3.17 -10.25 6.27
N VAL A 764 2.03 -9.57 6.40
CA VAL A 764 1.14 -9.26 5.27
C VAL A 764 1.31 -7.81 4.87
N PHE A 765 2.01 -7.59 3.76
CA PHE A 765 2.26 -6.24 3.23
C PHE A 765 1.13 -5.74 2.31
N ARG A 766 0.24 -6.63 1.85
CA ARG A 766 -0.93 -6.25 1.06
C ARG A 766 -2.10 -7.19 1.33
N HIS A 767 -3.24 -6.64 1.73
CA HIS A 767 -4.52 -7.37 1.73
C HIS A 767 -5.60 -6.56 1.01
N PHE A 768 -6.11 -7.12 -0.08
CA PHE A 768 -7.30 -6.63 -0.75
C PHE A 768 -8.38 -7.71 -0.84
N THR A 769 -9.58 -7.39 -0.39
CA THR A 769 -10.77 -8.22 -0.62
C THR A 769 -11.92 -7.31 -1.03
N ASN A 770 -12.55 -7.64 -2.15
CA ASN A 770 -13.73 -6.94 -2.61
C ASN A 770 -14.60 -7.83 -3.49
N SER A 771 -15.91 -7.61 -3.43
CA SER A 771 -16.85 -8.15 -4.38
C SER A 771 -17.34 -7.05 -5.33
N LEU A 772 -17.19 -7.31 -6.62
CA LEU A 772 -17.51 -6.39 -7.69
C LEU A 772 -18.66 -6.94 -8.55
N PRO A 773 -19.72 -6.17 -8.78
CA PRO A 773 -20.80 -6.58 -9.68
C PRO A 773 -20.36 -6.35 -11.13
N LEU A 774 -20.39 -7.39 -11.97
CA LEU A 774 -20.10 -7.26 -13.40
C LEU A 774 -21.37 -7.03 -14.21
N ILE A 775 -21.24 -6.32 -15.33
CA ILE A 775 -22.37 -6.00 -16.23
C ILE A 775 -22.88 -7.24 -16.97
N SER A 776 -22.11 -8.32 -16.94
CA SER A 776 -22.52 -9.62 -17.44
C SER A 776 -23.56 -10.33 -16.57
N GLY A 777 -23.94 -9.79 -15.41
CA GLY A 777 -24.95 -10.37 -14.51
C GLY A 777 -24.38 -11.32 -13.46
N VAL A 778 -23.07 -11.58 -13.49
CA VAL A 778 -22.34 -12.33 -12.46
C VAL A 778 -21.59 -11.37 -11.55
N ALA A 779 -21.21 -11.85 -10.37
CA ALA A 779 -20.37 -11.11 -9.45
C ALA A 779 -18.95 -11.69 -9.41
N LEU A 780 -17.98 -10.82 -9.19
CA LEU A 780 -16.56 -11.12 -9.15
C LEU A 780 -16.04 -10.94 -7.72
N LYS A 781 -15.59 -12.03 -7.09
CA LYS A 781 -14.83 -11.95 -5.83
C LYS A 781 -13.37 -11.77 -6.19
N TRP A 782 -12.83 -10.59 -5.86
CA TRP A 782 -11.43 -10.27 -6.01
C TRP A 782 -10.74 -10.39 -4.66
N ASN A 783 -9.86 -11.37 -4.52
CA ASN A 783 -8.99 -11.50 -3.35
C ASN A 783 -7.54 -11.40 -3.77
N MET A 784 -6.80 -10.51 -3.12
CA MET A 784 -5.37 -10.35 -3.29
C MET A 784 -4.68 -10.35 -1.93
N MET A 785 -3.62 -11.14 -1.83
CA MET A 785 -2.80 -11.29 -0.63
C MET A 785 -1.33 -11.18 -1.03
N GLY A 786 -0.62 -10.26 -0.42
CA GLY A 786 0.82 -10.11 -0.50
C GLY A 786 1.42 -10.37 0.88
N ALA A 787 2.22 -11.42 0.98
CA ALA A 787 2.87 -11.84 2.21
C ALA A 787 4.39 -11.97 2.01
N ALA A 788 5.14 -11.68 3.06
CA ALA A 788 6.58 -11.88 3.11
C ALA A 788 6.96 -12.66 4.37
N SER A 789 7.98 -13.49 4.25
CA SER A 789 8.57 -14.28 5.33
C SER A 789 10.06 -14.02 5.31
N MET A 790 10.62 -13.65 6.47
CA MET A 790 12.02 -13.34 6.64
C MET A 790 12.56 -14.10 7.84
N LYS A 791 13.68 -14.78 7.65
CA LYS A 791 14.44 -15.44 8.72
C LYS A 791 15.89 -14.95 8.69
N ILE A 792 16.39 -14.50 9.83
CA ILE A 792 17.79 -14.08 10.00
C ILE A 792 18.49 -15.12 10.85
N PHE A 793 19.60 -15.63 10.32
CA PHE A 793 20.50 -16.54 11.00
C PHE A 793 21.86 -15.87 11.16
N GLY A 794 22.54 -16.16 12.25
CA GLY A 794 23.88 -15.66 12.51
C GLY A 794 24.77 -16.74 13.08
N SER A 795 26.04 -16.71 12.70
CA SER A 795 27.12 -17.44 13.33
C SER A 795 28.31 -16.50 13.54
N MET A 796 28.99 -16.66 14.67
CA MET A 796 30.18 -15.87 15.00
C MET A 796 31.23 -16.80 15.58
N GLU A 797 32.47 -16.63 15.12
CA GLU A 797 33.66 -17.30 15.61
C GLU A 797 34.68 -16.22 15.99
N VAL A 798 35.19 -16.28 17.21
CA VAL A 798 36.20 -15.32 17.71
C VAL A 798 37.35 -16.10 18.34
N SER A 799 38.58 -15.84 17.89
CA SER A 799 39.78 -16.39 18.52
C SER A 799 40.65 -15.26 19.08
N LEU A 800 40.68 -15.15 20.40
CA LEU A 800 41.56 -14.19 21.07
C LEU A 800 43.04 -14.56 20.93
N TRP A 801 43.35 -15.84 20.70
CA TRP A 801 44.73 -16.32 20.50
C TRP A 801 45.26 -15.99 19.11
N ASN A 802 44.46 -16.24 18.07
CA ASN A 802 44.81 -15.89 16.69
C ASN A 802 44.57 -14.40 16.39
N ARG A 803 43.80 -13.72 17.25
CA ARG A 803 43.37 -12.33 17.11
C ARG A 803 42.58 -12.08 15.83
N ASP A 804 41.67 -13.00 15.52
CA ASP A 804 40.77 -12.92 14.40
C ASP A 804 39.30 -13.16 14.81
N SER A 805 38.39 -12.69 13.96
CA SER A 805 36.98 -13.02 14.03
C SER A 805 36.39 -13.23 12.65
N ASN A 806 35.46 -14.18 12.57
CA ASN A 806 34.62 -14.42 11.42
C ASN A 806 33.16 -14.36 11.86
N THR A 807 32.34 -13.60 11.14
CA THR A 807 30.91 -13.47 11.40
C THR A 807 30.16 -13.62 10.11
N ASP A 808 29.17 -14.50 10.10
CA ASP A 808 28.31 -14.75 8.96
C ASP A 808 26.86 -14.50 9.35
N VAL A 809 26.18 -13.61 8.63
CA VAL A 809 24.77 -13.30 8.81
C VAL A 809 24.01 -13.62 7.54
N PHE A 810 23.15 -14.64 7.61
CA PHE A 810 22.34 -15.11 6.49
C PHE A 810 20.90 -14.68 6.69
N THR A 811 20.39 -13.84 5.78
CA THR A 811 18.98 -13.43 5.76
C THR A 811 18.28 -14.11 4.60
N ASN A 812 17.34 -14.97 4.93
CA ASN A 812 16.49 -15.69 3.99
C ASN A 812 15.15 -14.97 3.84
N VAL A 813 14.76 -14.64 2.61
CA VAL A 813 13.56 -13.86 2.30
C VAL A 813 12.70 -14.58 1.28
N SER A 814 11.42 -14.72 1.60
CA SER A 814 10.38 -15.24 0.71
C SER A 814 9.25 -14.23 0.60
N ILE A 815 8.84 -13.88 -0.61
CA ILE A 815 7.76 -12.95 -0.90
C ILE A 815 6.78 -13.65 -1.83
N ALA A 816 5.48 -13.62 -1.51
CA ALA A 816 4.43 -14.15 -2.36
C ALA A 816 3.31 -13.13 -2.55
N ILE A 817 2.86 -12.99 -3.80
CA ILE A 817 1.69 -12.21 -4.19
C ILE A 817 0.71 -13.16 -4.87
N ASP A 818 -0.36 -13.46 -4.17
CA ASP A 818 -1.48 -14.25 -4.65
C ASP A 818 -2.63 -13.33 -5.04
N ASN A 819 -3.02 -13.36 -6.31
CA ASN A 819 -4.22 -12.70 -6.80
C ASN A 819 -5.20 -13.75 -7.31
N SER A 820 -6.46 -13.63 -6.92
CA SER A 820 -7.51 -14.54 -7.33
C SER A 820 -8.80 -13.81 -7.67
N PHE A 821 -9.37 -14.23 -8.78
CA PHE A 821 -10.66 -13.85 -9.28
C PHE A 821 -11.56 -15.06 -9.32
N GLU A 822 -12.72 -14.95 -8.70
CA GLU A 822 -13.73 -15.98 -8.71
C GLU A 822 -15.05 -15.38 -9.17
N LEU A 823 -15.61 -15.94 -10.23
CA LEU A 823 -16.94 -15.58 -10.71
C LEU A 823 -17.96 -16.44 -9.96
N PHE A 824 -19.00 -15.81 -9.46
CA PHE A 824 -20.08 -16.51 -8.77
C PHE A 824 -21.43 -15.87 -9.09
N ASN A 825 -22.49 -16.63 -8.83
CA ASN A 825 -23.88 -16.19 -8.84
C ASN A 825 -24.57 -16.62 -7.54
N GLY A 826 -25.89 -16.45 -7.45
CA GLY A 826 -26.67 -16.86 -6.27
C GLY A 826 -26.64 -18.36 -5.93
N LYS A 827 -26.17 -19.23 -6.85
CA LYS A 827 -26.14 -20.69 -6.67
C LYS A 827 -24.76 -21.25 -6.35
N GLY A 828 -23.68 -20.53 -6.66
CA GLY A 828 -22.33 -21.02 -6.39
C GLY A 828 -21.23 -20.37 -7.24
N SER A 829 -20.04 -20.95 -7.14
CA SER A 829 -18.86 -20.57 -7.94
C SER A 829 -18.97 -21.10 -9.37
N LEU A 830 -18.80 -20.21 -10.35
CA LEU A 830 -18.90 -20.50 -11.79
C LEU A 830 -17.53 -20.76 -12.40
N GLY A 831 -16.47 -20.18 -11.84
CA GLY A 831 -15.11 -20.38 -12.30
C GLY A 831 -14.13 -19.50 -11.56
N ARG A 832 -12.87 -19.94 -11.53
CA ARG A 832 -11.80 -19.29 -10.78
C ARG A 832 -10.55 -19.17 -11.61
N SER A 833 -9.93 -17.99 -11.57
CA SER A 833 -8.63 -17.69 -12.17
C SER A 833 -7.75 -17.10 -11.09
N ALA A 834 -6.56 -17.64 -10.89
CA ALA A 834 -5.62 -17.17 -9.88
C ALA A 834 -4.22 -17.09 -10.47
N SER A 835 -3.50 -16.01 -10.17
CA SER A 835 -2.10 -15.85 -10.50
C SER A 835 -1.31 -15.60 -9.22
N SER A 836 -0.28 -16.41 -9.00
CA SER A 836 0.67 -16.22 -7.92
C SER A 836 2.05 -15.88 -8.45
N PHE A 837 2.70 -14.93 -7.79
CA PHE A 837 4.08 -14.55 -8.03
C PHE A 837 4.86 -14.71 -6.73
N GLY A 838 5.86 -15.57 -6.72
CA GLY A 838 6.75 -15.85 -5.60
C GLY A 838 8.17 -15.44 -5.93
N VAL A 839 8.88 -14.88 -4.96
CA VAL A 839 10.31 -14.57 -5.02
C VAL A 839 10.96 -15.12 -3.77
N VAL A 840 12.00 -15.93 -3.95
CA VAL A 840 12.82 -16.46 -2.85
C VAL A 840 14.25 -16.03 -3.11
N GLY A 841 14.91 -15.50 -2.09
CA GLY A 841 16.32 -15.16 -2.17
C GLY A 841 16.94 -15.11 -0.80
N SER A 842 18.25 -14.96 -0.80
CA SER A 842 19.03 -14.76 0.42
C SER A 842 20.00 -13.61 0.24
N VAL A 843 20.28 -12.93 1.34
CA VAL A 843 21.35 -11.95 1.47
C VAL A 843 22.30 -12.46 2.54
N ASN A 844 23.58 -12.51 2.22
CA ASN A 844 24.63 -12.91 3.16
C ASN A 844 25.57 -11.73 3.38
N ILE A 845 25.79 -11.41 4.66
CA ILE A 845 26.79 -10.45 5.11
C ILE A 845 27.86 -11.26 5.84
N ASN A 846 29.05 -11.34 5.25
CA ASN A 846 30.22 -11.95 5.88
C ASN A 846 31.18 -10.84 6.31
N THR A 847 31.60 -10.89 7.57
CA THR A 847 32.55 -9.97 8.19
C THR A 847 33.75 -10.77 8.70
N LYS A 848 34.94 -10.41 8.23
CA LYS A 848 36.22 -10.91 8.74
C LYS A 848 37.01 -9.76 9.33
N ALA A 849 37.58 -9.96 10.52
CA ALA A 849 38.45 -8.99 11.17
C ALA A 849 39.73 -9.66 11.67
N GLU A 850 40.85 -8.96 11.54
CA GLU A 850 42.15 -9.32 12.12
C GLU A 850 42.63 -8.14 12.98
N PHE A 851 42.75 -8.38 14.28
CA PHE A 851 43.11 -7.37 15.28
C PHE A 851 44.51 -7.61 15.88
N LEU A 852 45.45 -8.07 15.04
CA LEU A 852 46.82 -8.37 15.44
C LEU A 852 47.70 -7.11 15.63
N ALA A 853 47.62 -6.16 14.70
CA ALA A 853 48.39 -4.93 14.67
C ALA A 853 47.58 -3.77 14.08
N GLU A 854 47.79 -2.56 14.58
CA GLU A 854 47.08 -1.36 14.12
C GLU A 854 47.68 -0.77 12.83
N PRO A 855 46.84 -0.28 11.90
CA PRO A 855 45.38 -0.25 11.95
C PRO A 855 44.75 -1.62 11.72
N TYR A 856 43.68 -1.93 12.47
CA TYR A 856 42.99 -3.21 12.36
C TYR A 856 42.40 -3.43 10.97
N VAL A 857 42.53 -4.65 10.45
CA VAL A 857 42.11 -4.99 9.09
C VAL A 857 40.73 -5.64 9.16
N ASN A 858 39.75 -5.00 8.51
CA ASN A 858 38.38 -5.51 8.44
C ASN A 858 37.94 -5.67 6.98
N CYS A 859 37.17 -6.71 6.72
CA CYS A 859 36.52 -6.96 5.45
C CYS A 859 35.05 -7.30 5.69
N ILE A 860 34.16 -6.45 5.17
CA ILE A 860 32.72 -6.69 5.15
C ILE A 860 32.33 -6.91 3.69
N THR A 861 31.72 -8.06 3.41
CA THR A 861 31.22 -8.42 2.09
C THR A 861 29.72 -8.64 2.15
N THR A 862 29.00 -8.00 1.24
CA THR A 862 27.57 -8.22 1.05
C THR A 862 27.37 -8.99 -0.24
N SER A 863 26.70 -10.14 -0.14
CA SER A 863 26.37 -10.96 -1.29
C SER A 863 24.89 -11.31 -1.29
N ARG A 864 24.35 -11.53 -2.49
CA ARG A 864 23.01 -12.05 -2.70
C ARG A 864 23.13 -13.46 -3.25
N GLY A 865 22.43 -14.41 -2.65
CA GLY A 865 22.32 -15.77 -3.16
C GLY A 865 21.56 -15.84 -4.48
N ALA A 866 21.45 -17.04 -5.05
CA ALA A 866 20.59 -17.25 -6.21
C ALA A 866 19.13 -16.91 -5.84
N THR A 867 18.45 -16.15 -6.69
CA THR A 867 17.06 -15.73 -6.45
C THR A 867 16.15 -16.50 -7.37
N GLN A 868 15.23 -17.25 -6.80
CA GLN A 868 14.21 -18.02 -7.51
C GLN A 868 12.96 -17.16 -7.65
N ILE A 869 12.46 -17.05 -8.88
CA ILE A 869 11.22 -16.35 -9.20
C ILE A 869 10.24 -17.39 -9.74
N LEU A 870 9.16 -17.63 -8.99
CA LEU A 870 8.12 -18.58 -9.34
C LEU A 870 6.85 -17.84 -9.77
N ARG A 871 6.33 -18.17 -10.94
CA ARG A 871 5.02 -17.71 -11.38
C ARG A 871 4.12 -18.90 -11.58
N THR A 872 2.96 -18.87 -10.94
CA THR A 872 1.93 -19.89 -11.14
C THR A 872 0.66 -19.24 -11.64
N TYR A 873 0.08 -19.79 -12.71
CA TYR A 873 -1.27 -19.46 -13.15
C TYR A 873 -2.17 -20.68 -12.98
N TYR A 874 -3.29 -20.50 -12.30
CA TYR A 874 -4.32 -21.52 -12.11
C TYR A 874 -5.62 -21.03 -12.71
N TYR A 875 -6.29 -21.88 -13.48
CA TYR A 875 -7.64 -21.61 -13.95
C TYR A 875 -8.52 -22.85 -13.84
N LYS A 876 -9.78 -22.62 -13.49
CA LYS A 876 -10.84 -23.63 -13.42
C LYS A 876 -12.10 -23.04 -14.02
N ASN A 877 -12.60 -23.65 -15.09
CA ASN A 877 -13.81 -23.20 -15.76
C ASN A 877 -14.98 -24.17 -15.45
N GLY A 878 -15.94 -23.72 -14.65
CA GLY A 878 -17.07 -24.55 -14.23
C GLY A 878 -16.67 -25.86 -13.54
N ALA A 879 -17.28 -26.96 -13.98
CA ALA A 879 -17.03 -28.30 -13.46
C ALA A 879 -15.74 -28.95 -13.98
N ASN A 880 -15.07 -28.36 -14.98
CA ASN A 880 -13.86 -28.94 -15.54
C ASN A 880 -12.73 -29.03 -14.50
N PRO A 881 -11.83 -30.03 -14.61
CA PRO A 881 -10.65 -30.08 -13.76
C PRO A 881 -9.82 -28.80 -13.95
N GLY A 882 -9.39 -28.22 -12.84
CA GLY A 882 -8.54 -27.03 -12.87
C GLY A 882 -7.15 -27.37 -13.40
N MET A 883 -6.58 -26.50 -14.20
CA MET A 883 -5.20 -26.63 -14.69
C MET A 883 -4.30 -25.61 -14.00
N LYS A 884 -3.05 -26.00 -13.76
CA LYS A 884 -2.02 -25.19 -13.12
C LYS A 884 -0.79 -25.14 -14.04
N PHE A 885 -0.36 -23.94 -14.38
CA PHE A 885 0.88 -23.68 -15.11
C PHE A 885 1.87 -23.04 -14.16
N THR A 886 3.08 -23.59 -14.10
CA THR A 886 4.16 -23.04 -13.27
C THR A 886 5.32 -22.71 -14.19
N ARG A 887 5.88 -21.52 -14.03
CA ARG A 887 7.13 -21.11 -14.65
C ARG A 887 8.08 -20.65 -13.57
N GLU A 888 9.28 -21.17 -13.63
CA GLU A 888 10.36 -20.85 -12.71
C GLU A 888 11.48 -20.13 -13.47
N MET A 889 12.10 -19.17 -12.82
CA MET A 889 13.29 -18.48 -13.30
C MET A 889 14.29 -18.36 -12.16
N LEU A 890 15.54 -18.75 -12.42
CA LEU A 890 16.63 -18.59 -11.48
C LEU A 890 17.51 -17.42 -11.91
N VAL A 891 17.69 -16.44 -11.03
CA VAL A 891 18.64 -15.35 -11.19
C VAL A 891 19.89 -15.71 -10.40
N PRO A 892 21.09 -15.73 -11.02
CA PRO A 892 22.32 -16.10 -10.32
C PRO A 892 22.60 -15.15 -9.15
N GLY A 893 23.30 -15.67 -8.16
CA GLY A 893 23.83 -14.89 -7.04
C GLY A 893 24.92 -13.92 -7.49
N SER A 894 25.20 -12.93 -6.65
CA SER A 894 26.18 -11.88 -6.94
C SER A 894 26.71 -11.25 -5.65
N THR A 895 28.01 -10.98 -5.59
CA THR A 895 28.64 -10.20 -4.51
C THR A 895 28.74 -8.75 -4.93
N PHE A 896 28.40 -7.82 -4.03
CA PHE A 896 28.47 -6.40 -4.29
C PHE A 896 29.83 -5.85 -3.88
N ALA A 897 30.50 -5.17 -4.81
CA ALA A 897 31.81 -4.57 -4.53
C ALA A 897 31.65 -3.34 -3.61
N GLY A 898 32.45 -3.31 -2.53
CA GLY A 898 32.63 -2.13 -1.69
C GLY A 898 33.43 -1.02 -2.38
N SER A 899 33.94 -0.05 -1.60
CA SER A 899 34.89 0.94 -2.12
C SER A 899 36.20 0.27 -2.53
N ALA A 900 36.97 0.91 -3.42
CA ALA A 900 38.26 0.38 -3.85
C ALA A 900 39.21 0.09 -2.67
N LYS A 901 39.18 0.94 -1.63
CA LYS A 901 39.90 0.73 -0.36
C LYS A 901 39.44 -0.55 0.35
N LYS A 902 38.14 -0.75 0.52
CA LYS A 902 37.59 -1.99 1.11
C LYS A 902 37.90 -3.23 0.31
N THR A 903 37.79 -3.16 -1.02
CA THR A 903 38.17 -4.28 -1.89
C THR A 903 39.65 -4.62 -1.70
N GLN A 904 40.52 -3.63 -1.50
CA GLN A 904 41.92 -3.86 -1.17
C GLN A 904 42.09 -4.51 0.21
N SER A 905 41.39 -4.04 1.24
CA SER A 905 41.41 -4.67 2.58
C SER A 905 40.91 -6.12 2.51
N CYS A 906 39.84 -6.39 1.78
CA CYS A 906 39.31 -7.74 1.60
C CYS A 906 40.28 -8.67 0.86
N ARG A 907 41.09 -8.16 -0.08
CA ARG A 907 42.11 -8.98 -0.74
C ARG A 907 43.12 -9.57 0.24
N HIS A 908 43.42 -8.91 1.36
CA HIS A 908 44.29 -9.44 2.42
C HIS A 908 43.82 -10.82 2.91
N PHE A 909 42.51 -10.99 3.09
CA PHE A 909 41.92 -12.23 3.59
C PHE A 909 41.84 -13.33 2.52
N TYR A 910 41.58 -12.98 1.26
CA TYR A 910 41.34 -13.97 0.19
C TYR A 910 42.58 -14.33 -0.64
N LEU A 911 43.66 -13.52 -0.61
CA LEU A 911 44.89 -13.85 -1.34
C LEU A 911 45.80 -14.84 -0.58
N LYS A 912 45.75 -14.85 0.76
CA LYS A 912 46.48 -15.84 1.58
C LYS A 912 46.06 -17.29 1.30
N GLU A 913 44.87 -17.51 0.73
CA GLU A 913 44.37 -18.85 0.34
C GLU A 913 44.92 -19.34 -1.02
N ILE A 914 45.63 -18.51 -1.78
CA ILE A 914 46.10 -18.82 -3.15
C ILE A 914 47.60 -19.16 -3.19
N GLU A 915 48.36 -18.91 -2.11
CA GLU A 915 49.74 -19.41 -1.97
C GLU A 915 49.72 -20.85 -1.41
N PHE A 916 49.53 -21.82 -2.30
CA PHE A 916 49.83 -23.23 -2.09
C PHE A 916 51.15 -23.61 -2.77
#